data_AF-A0A9Q7UJZ0-F1
#
_entry.id   AF-A0A9Q7UJZ0-F1
#
_cell.length_a   1.000
_cell.length_b   1.000
_cell.length_c   1.000
_cell.angle_alpha   90.00
_cell.angle_beta   90.00
_cell.angle_gamma   90.00
#
_symmetry.space_group_name_H-M   'P 1'
#
loop_
_entity.id
_entity.type
_entity.pdbx_description
1 polymer ?
#
loop_
_entity_poly.entity_id
_entity_poly.type
_entity_poly.pdbx_seq_one_letter_code
_entity_poly.pdbx_strand_id
1 'polypeptide(L)'
;MASASTSSYRLAARLQLRSSQPRALLSRTPSRILSFSALASCSRTPLSTIRHASSSSQPNKPGKGPRSQDGWSRHRAQYNYDPFTLHPEEKHYTYPLVTADDLAARSSSSSRTDAKPAPQIANGPGGRPREVRMLARDFIHDSLYNPNYGYFTKQAVLLPDPSPPSTTTTTTTSSSSSASATTEEGVVKEVAGQLYTQEMGLLRPSNPGFDFNSIKNESEFMRLLEERYHLFEEQISILVQNHANATGAAKKERELQESLQNERRERRQQRKKQEEGKVEKVAEYSAAGLEAAQRRGRAMARSGEGVQESDVQSMAAKQVWHTPTQIFQPYYAHALARYLIAEYKLHNYPYDDLVIYELGAGSGALARGILDYLQEHEPEVYTRIRYRIIEISPRLAEEQKRKLSPHLGRVAVENRDVLAWDGGVVQEPCFVIALEVFDNLAHDVVRFGTEDMRPYQAVVSIDDTGDMHELFEPLQDLLIKRYLNIIGAGTLPYASLGNSWTRFVPDGVRSVIAKHAPFFPNLTDPVFIPTNALRLIEKLKTHFPSHRIIMSDFDSLPDSLAGINAPVVQTRYKGAMIPVTTYLVLQGFFDIFFPTNFEHLKKTYKAVLNDSAGRGGEGEFFSSHFNPSASRAGGGRERNLKVYSHAEFLERYAETEKLQLRDGSNPLLSWYANASWFLS
;
A
#
# COMPACT_ATOMS: atom_id res chain seq x y z
N MET A 1 28.04 57.78 42.12
CA MET A 1 26.86 58.17 41.34
C MET A 1 26.00 56.94 41.14
N ALA A 2 24.70 57.08 41.46
CA ALA A 2 23.64 56.06 41.52
C ALA A 2 23.40 55.36 40.15
N SER A 3 22.69 54.24 39.99
CA SER A 3 21.56 53.63 40.72
C SER A 3 21.42 52.16 40.24
N ALA A 4 21.34 51.14 41.11
CA ALA A 4 20.13 50.56 41.75
C ALA A 4 19.17 49.83 40.76
N SER A 5 18.55 48.68 41.02
CA SER A 5 18.57 47.67 42.09
C SER A 5 17.49 46.62 41.73
N THR A 6 17.73 45.32 41.90
CA THR A 6 16.76 44.42 42.58
C THR A 6 17.40 43.08 42.97
N SER A 7 17.24 42.73 44.24
CA SER A 7 17.74 41.53 44.94
C SER A 7 16.50 40.77 45.47
N SER A 8 16.36 39.46 45.27
CA SER A 8 16.75 38.36 46.19
C SER A 8 15.86 38.23 47.44
N TYR A 9 15.51 37.07 48.04
CA TYR A 9 15.84 35.64 47.97
C TYR A 9 14.91 34.88 48.98
N ARG A 10 14.64 33.57 48.75
CA ARG A 10 14.63 32.37 49.69
C ARG A 10 14.01 32.47 51.13
N LEU A 11 13.52 31.43 51.86
CA LEU A 11 13.54 29.95 51.84
C LEU A 11 12.53 29.38 52.89
N ALA A 12 12.01 28.16 52.63
CA ALA A 12 11.73 26.99 53.50
C ALA A 12 11.01 27.04 54.88
N ALA A 13 10.11 26.05 55.10
CA ALA A 13 10.14 25.14 56.27
C ALA A 13 9.20 23.90 56.09
N ARG A 14 9.68 22.72 56.54
CA ARG A 14 8.96 21.43 56.71
C ARG A 14 8.23 21.37 58.06
N LEU A 15 7.18 20.55 58.22
CA LEU A 15 7.06 19.45 59.24
C LEU A 15 5.64 18.84 59.41
N GLN A 16 5.61 17.50 59.36
CA GLN A 16 4.91 16.50 60.19
C GLN A 16 3.38 16.21 60.16
N LEU A 17 3.10 14.91 60.00
CA LEU A 17 1.85 14.17 60.23
C LEU A 17 1.62 13.76 61.70
N ARG A 18 0.34 13.64 62.10
CA ARG A 18 -0.31 12.70 63.06
C ARG A 18 -1.79 13.13 63.20
N SER A 19 -2.80 12.39 63.63
CA SER A 19 -3.22 10.97 63.64
C SER A 19 -4.66 10.93 64.21
N SER A 20 -5.44 9.88 63.91
CA SER A 20 -6.59 9.29 64.66
C SER A 20 -8.00 9.97 64.76
N GLN A 21 -9.01 9.15 64.42
CA GLN A 21 -10.49 9.17 64.67
C GLN A 21 -10.88 9.21 66.19
N PRO A 22 -12.18 9.32 66.67
CA PRO A 22 -13.45 8.74 66.13
C PRO A 22 -14.82 9.47 66.37
N ARG A 23 -15.88 8.77 65.87
CA ARG A 23 -17.37 8.89 65.82
C ARG A 23 -18.21 9.48 66.99
N ALA A 24 -19.39 10.06 66.64
CA ALA A 24 -20.79 9.64 66.98
C ALA A 24 -21.84 10.65 66.39
N LEU A 25 -22.77 10.28 65.46
CA LEU A 25 -24.18 9.79 65.60
C LEU A 25 -25.17 10.88 66.09
N LEU A 26 -26.41 11.15 65.60
CA LEU A 26 -27.50 10.53 64.79
C LEU A 26 -28.40 11.69 64.26
N SER A 27 -29.24 11.61 63.20
CA SER A 27 -30.51 10.85 63.10
C SER A 27 -31.12 10.92 61.68
N ARG A 28 -31.45 9.79 61.05
CA ARG A 28 -32.80 9.18 60.78
C ARG A 28 -33.48 9.52 59.41
N THR A 29 -33.66 8.42 58.66
CA THR A 29 -34.46 8.08 57.44
C THR A 29 -35.98 7.92 57.76
N PRO A 30 -36.96 7.49 56.88
CA PRO A 30 -36.85 6.60 55.69
C PRO A 30 -37.87 6.66 54.50
N SER A 31 -37.52 5.95 53.41
CA SER A 31 -38.23 5.06 52.46
C SER A 31 -39.74 5.18 52.10
N ARG A 32 -40.09 5.06 50.79
CA ARG A 32 -40.99 4.06 50.11
C ARG A 32 -41.41 4.50 48.69
N ILE A 33 -41.24 3.67 47.64
CA ILE A 33 -42.24 2.84 46.90
C ILE A 33 -43.48 3.62 46.42
N LEU A 34 -43.78 3.60 45.11
CA LEU A 34 -45.15 3.52 44.58
C LEU A 34 -45.19 3.10 43.08
N SER A 35 -45.99 2.06 42.83
CA SER A 35 -46.58 1.63 41.55
C SER A 35 -47.82 2.48 41.23
N PHE A 36 -48.23 2.64 39.96
CA PHE A 36 -49.65 2.58 39.51
C PHE A 36 -49.79 2.64 37.96
N SER A 37 -50.48 1.61 37.45
CA SER A 37 -51.32 1.49 36.25
C SER A 37 -52.48 2.53 36.22
N ALA A 38 -53.28 2.80 35.19
CA ALA A 38 -53.39 2.51 33.75
C ALA A 38 -54.68 3.22 33.23
N LEU A 39 -54.95 3.06 31.92
CA LEU A 39 -56.18 3.31 31.11
C LEU A 39 -56.15 4.59 30.26
N ALA A 40 -56.60 4.62 29.00
CA ALA A 40 -56.85 3.66 27.92
C ALA A 40 -57.37 4.48 26.73
N SER A 41 -57.01 4.15 25.49
CA SER A 41 -57.97 3.94 24.39
C SER A 41 -57.25 3.46 23.12
N CYS A 42 -57.96 2.63 22.37
CA CYS A 42 -57.52 1.70 21.34
C CYS A 42 -57.44 2.31 19.93
N SER A 43 -56.61 1.71 19.08
CA SER A 43 -57.08 1.09 17.82
C SER A 43 -56.00 0.14 17.24
N ARG A 44 -56.43 -1.08 16.92
CA ARG A 44 -55.69 -2.20 16.28
C ARG A 44 -55.94 -2.13 14.76
N THR A 45 -55.05 -2.55 13.85
CA THR A 45 -54.66 -3.92 13.43
C THR A 45 -53.69 -3.78 12.20
N PRO A 46 -53.19 -4.85 11.54
CA PRO A 46 -52.27 -5.87 12.04
C PRO A 46 -51.06 -6.15 11.11
N LEU A 47 -50.04 -6.83 11.65
CA LEU A 47 -48.94 -7.46 10.92
C LEU A 47 -49.43 -8.60 10.00
N SER A 48 -48.86 -8.71 8.80
CA SER A 48 -49.07 -9.86 7.90
C SER A 48 -48.04 -10.97 8.16
N THR A 49 -48.58 -12.12 8.53
CA THR A 49 -47.94 -13.43 8.51
C THR A 49 -48.16 -14.07 7.14
N ILE A 50 -47.11 -14.54 6.47
CA ILE A 50 -47.21 -15.49 5.33
C ILE A 50 -46.17 -16.59 5.58
N ARG A 51 -46.56 -17.69 6.24
CA ARG A 51 -47.01 -18.99 5.69
C ARG A 51 -45.98 -19.71 4.82
N HIS A 52 -45.41 -20.76 5.42
CA HIS A 52 -44.90 -21.94 4.72
C HIS A 52 -45.99 -22.55 3.82
N ALA A 53 -45.60 -22.92 2.60
CA ALA A 53 -46.37 -23.83 1.76
C ALA A 53 -45.44 -24.95 1.28
N SER A 54 -45.69 -26.13 1.83
CA SER A 54 -45.20 -27.41 1.32
C SER A 54 -45.99 -27.77 0.06
N SER A 55 -45.33 -28.25 -0.98
CA SER A 55 -45.96 -28.98 -2.09
C SER A 55 -44.99 -30.02 -2.63
N SER A 56 -45.38 -31.27 -2.45
CA SER A 56 -44.76 -32.49 -2.96
C SER A 56 -45.31 -32.85 -4.34
N SER A 57 -44.47 -33.27 -5.29
CA SER A 57 -44.67 -34.49 -6.12
C SER A 57 -43.63 -34.59 -7.27
N GLN A 58 -42.65 -35.48 -7.05
CA GLN A 58 -42.17 -36.60 -7.90
C GLN A 58 -42.12 -36.54 -9.47
N PRO A 59 -41.30 -37.41 -10.10
CA PRO A 59 -40.36 -37.03 -11.17
C PRO A 59 -40.78 -37.44 -12.58
N ASN A 60 -40.26 -36.78 -13.62
CA ASN A 60 -40.10 -37.41 -14.93
C ASN A 60 -38.99 -36.79 -15.81
N LYS A 61 -38.47 -37.66 -16.67
CA LYS A 61 -37.17 -37.67 -17.38
C LYS A 61 -37.16 -36.87 -18.72
N PRO A 62 -36.09 -36.89 -19.55
CA PRO A 62 -35.41 -35.69 -20.07
C PRO A 62 -35.75 -35.32 -21.54
N GLY A 63 -35.46 -34.08 -21.94
CA GLY A 63 -35.55 -33.65 -23.34
C GLY A 63 -34.96 -32.27 -23.66
N LYS A 64 -33.75 -32.29 -24.25
CA LYS A 64 -33.19 -31.43 -25.33
C LYS A 64 -33.44 -29.89 -25.35
N GLY A 65 -32.33 -29.15 -25.32
CA GLY A 65 -32.08 -28.00 -26.23
C GLY A 65 -32.01 -26.61 -25.59
N PRO A 66 -31.10 -25.72 -26.03
CA PRO A 66 -30.44 -24.75 -25.15
C PRO A 66 -31.18 -23.40 -25.12
N ARG A 67 -31.32 -22.83 -23.92
CA ARG A 67 -31.46 -21.38 -23.75
C ARG A 67 -30.33 -20.88 -22.88
N SER A 68 -29.39 -20.22 -23.54
CA SER A 68 -28.45 -19.30 -22.96
C SER A 68 -29.22 -18.18 -22.27
N GLN A 69 -29.27 -18.22 -20.95
CA GLN A 69 -29.43 -17.04 -20.11
C GLN A 69 -28.93 -17.41 -18.72
N ASP A 70 -28.21 -16.46 -18.12
CA ASP A 70 -27.55 -16.49 -16.81
C ASP A 70 -26.09 -16.98 -16.76
N GLY A 71 -25.26 -16.38 -17.63
CA GLY A 71 -23.81 -16.29 -17.43
C GLY A 71 -23.38 -15.21 -16.41
N TRP A 72 -24.30 -14.37 -15.92
CA TRP A 72 -23.95 -13.25 -15.01
C TRP A 72 -24.05 -13.57 -13.52
N SER A 73 -24.62 -14.72 -13.16
CA SER A 73 -24.88 -15.09 -11.76
C SER A 73 -23.72 -15.82 -11.08
N ARG A 74 -22.57 -16.00 -11.74
CA ARG A 74 -21.40 -16.69 -11.19
C ARG A 74 -20.43 -15.79 -10.41
N HIS A 75 -20.63 -14.49 -10.41
CA HIS A 75 -19.99 -13.60 -9.43
C HIS A 75 -20.88 -13.51 -8.20
N ARG A 76 -20.80 -14.48 -7.29
CA ARG A 76 -21.21 -14.36 -5.88
C ARG A 76 -21.06 -15.72 -5.22
N ALA A 77 -19.88 -15.92 -4.66
CA ALA A 77 -19.69 -16.10 -3.23
C ALA A 77 -18.47 -16.99 -3.02
N GLN A 78 -17.54 -16.46 -2.24
CA GLN A 78 -16.45 -17.17 -1.60
C GLN A 78 -17.10 -18.08 -0.54
N TYR A 79 -17.79 -19.13 -0.99
CA TYR A 79 -18.28 -20.19 -0.13
C TYR A 79 -17.16 -21.21 0.01
N ASN A 80 -16.82 -21.48 1.26
CA ASN A 80 -16.17 -22.72 1.68
C ASN A 80 -16.66 -23.88 0.79
N TYR A 81 -15.71 -24.58 0.17
CA TYR A 81 -16.00 -25.80 -0.59
C TYR A 81 -16.60 -26.81 0.38
N ASP A 82 -17.91 -27.06 0.23
CA ASP A 82 -18.72 -27.97 1.02
C ASP A 82 -18.74 -27.69 2.56
N PRO A 83 -19.86 -27.20 3.13
CA PRO A 83 -20.00 -27.04 4.59
C PRO A 83 -19.87 -28.36 5.38
N PHE A 84 -19.80 -29.51 4.68
CA PHE A 84 -19.59 -30.83 5.25
C PHE A 84 -18.17 -31.39 5.09
N THR A 85 -17.30 -30.73 4.33
CA THR A 85 -15.90 -31.14 4.18
C THR A 85 -15.03 -30.33 5.13
N LEU A 86 -14.58 -30.97 6.21
CA LEU A 86 -13.81 -30.32 7.29
C LEU A 86 -12.44 -29.78 6.84
N HIS A 87 -11.90 -30.25 5.70
CA HIS A 87 -10.51 -30.01 5.28
C HIS A 87 -10.48 -29.67 3.79
N PRO A 88 -9.71 -28.66 3.36
CA PRO A 88 -9.36 -28.43 1.96
C PRO A 88 -8.86 -29.70 1.28
N GLU A 89 -9.07 -29.83 -0.04
CA GLU A 89 -8.59 -30.97 -0.81
C GLU A 89 -7.09 -31.22 -0.54
N GLU A 90 -6.68 -32.49 -0.44
CA GLU A 90 -5.33 -32.89 -0.06
C GLU A 90 -4.24 -32.23 -0.92
N LYS A 91 -4.56 -31.96 -2.20
CA LYS A 91 -3.68 -31.26 -3.14
C LYS A 91 -3.17 -29.91 -2.62
N HIS A 92 -3.99 -29.16 -1.88
CA HIS A 92 -3.62 -27.84 -1.35
C HIS A 92 -2.41 -27.92 -0.41
N TYR A 93 -2.27 -29.00 0.35
CA TYR A 93 -1.14 -29.20 1.26
C TYR A 93 0.12 -29.70 0.55
N THR A 94 -0.01 -30.21 -0.68
CA THR A 94 1.12 -30.75 -1.47
C THR A 94 1.79 -29.71 -2.36
N TYR A 95 1.12 -28.59 -2.65
CA TYR A 95 1.68 -27.55 -3.50
C TYR A 95 2.95 -26.93 -2.89
N PRO A 96 3.94 -26.54 -3.72
CA PRO A 96 5.19 -25.93 -3.26
C PRO A 96 4.93 -24.58 -2.58
N LEU A 97 5.61 -24.35 -1.46
CA LEU A 97 5.65 -23.05 -0.79
C LEU A 97 6.65 -22.14 -1.52
N VAL A 98 6.20 -20.97 -1.97
CA VAL A 98 6.99 -20.00 -2.73
C VAL A 98 6.90 -18.61 -2.10
N THR A 99 7.93 -17.80 -2.27
CA THR A 99 7.96 -16.40 -1.79
C THR A 99 7.61 -15.42 -2.89
N ALA A 100 7.29 -14.18 -2.54
CA ALA A 100 7.06 -13.12 -3.53
C ALA A 100 8.33 -12.85 -4.38
N ASP A 101 9.51 -12.93 -3.75
CA ASP A 101 10.80 -12.77 -4.42
C ASP A 101 11.05 -13.86 -5.46
N ASP A 102 10.69 -15.12 -5.17
CA ASP A 102 10.78 -16.24 -6.12
C ASP A 102 9.93 -15.98 -7.37
N LEU A 103 8.74 -15.39 -7.19
CA LEU A 103 7.83 -15.05 -8.29
C LEU A 103 8.33 -13.85 -9.11
N ALA A 104 8.83 -12.81 -8.44
CA ALA A 104 9.39 -11.63 -9.10
C ALA A 104 10.68 -11.93 -9.88
N ALA A 105 11.55 -12.80 -9.35
CA ALA A 105 12.75 -13.25 -10.04
C ALA A 105 12.41 -13.99 -11.35
N ARG A 106 11.35 -14.80 -11.35
CA ARG A 106 10.86 -15.49 -12.56
C ARG A 106 10.27 -14.51 -13.59
N SER A 107 9.58 -13.49 -13.11
CA SER A 107 9.04 -12.41 -13.96
C SER A 107 10.14 -11.68 -14.74
N SER A 108 11.34 -11.56 -14.18
CA SER A 108 12.50 -10.89 -14.79
C SER A 108 13.46 -11.82 -15.53
N SER A 109 13.37 -13.14 -15.35
CA SER A 109 14.35 -14.12 -15.85
C SER A 109 14.12 -14.64 -17.27
N SER A 110 13.64 -13.82 -18.20
CA SER A 110 13.79 -14.17 -19.63
C SER A 110 15.26 -14.15 -20.10
N SER A 111 16.23 -13.76 -19.25
CA SER A 111 17.64 -13.58 -19.66
C SER A 111 18.76 -13.93 -18.66
N ARG A 112 18.54 -14.67 -17.56
CA ARG A 112 19.65 -15.05 -16.65
C ARG A 112 19.78 -16.55 -16.42
N THR A 113 20.95 -17.07 -16.77
CA THR A 113 21.35 -18.49 -16.76
C THR A 113 21.82 -19.03 -15.40
N ASP A 114 21.86 -18.20 -14.35
CA ASP A 114 22.64 -18.51 -13.14
C ASP A 114 21.87 -18.26 -11.84
N ALA A 115 20.70 -18.86 -11.67
CA ALA A 115 19.98 -18.87 -10.39
C ALA A 115 19.61 -20.31 -9.97
N LYS A 116 19.50 -20.54 -8.65
CA LYS A 116 19.08 -21.79 -8.01
C LYS A 116 17.91 -22.44 -8.77
N PRO A 117 17.79 -23.79 -8.81
CA PRO A 117 16.67 -24.45 -9.46
C PRO A 117 15.36 -23.98 -8.82
N ALA A 118 14.67 -23.07 -9.50
CA ALA A 118 13.38 -22.58 -9.07
C ALA A 118 12.38 -23.75 -9.10
N PRO A 119 11.45 -23.86 -8.13
CA PRO A 119 10.40 -24.85 -8.18
C PRO A 119 9.63 -24.73 -9.51
N GLN A 120 9.30 -25.87 -10.13
CA GLN A 120 8.44 -25.90 -11.31
C GLN A 120 7.05 -25.45 -10.89
N ILE A 121 6.68 -24.23 -11.27
CA ILE A 121 5.39 -23.61 -10.93
C ILE A 121 4.57 -23.47 -12.21
N ALA A 122 3.31 -23.92 -12.16
CA ALA A 122 2.37 -23.70 -13.23
C ALA A 122 2.01 -22.21 -13.33
N ASN A 123 1.95 -21.67 -14.54
CA ASN A 123 1.57 -20.28 -14.77
C ASN A 123 0.18 -20.21 -15.41
N GLY A 124 -0.68 -19.40 -14.81
CA GLY A 124 -1.97 -19.03 -15.36
C GLY A 124 -1.91 -17.85 -16.33
N PRO A 125 -3.07 -17.37 -16.79
CA PRO A 125 -3.19 -16.19 -17.65
C PRO A 125 -2.52 -14.95 -17.03
N GLY A 126 -1.79 -14.20 -17.86
CA GLY A 126 -1.08 -13.00 -17.42
C GLY A 126 0.14 -13.27 -16.52
N GLY A 127 0.69 -14.49 -16.54
CA GLY A 127 1.92 -14.84 -15.83
C GLY A 127 1.76 -15.08 -14.32
N ARG A 128 0.51 -15.15 -13.83
CA ARG A 128 0.22 -15.39 -12.40
C ARG A 128 0.49 -16.84 -12.00
N PRO A 129 0.96 -17.10 -10.77
CA PRO A 129 1.23 -18.45 -10.32
C PRO A 129 -0.05 -19.27 -10.14
N ARG A 130 0.07 -20.59 -10.32
CA ARG A 130 -0.94 -21.62 -10.05
C ARG A 130 -0.28 -22.81 -9.37
N GLU A 131 -1.08 -23.58 -8.65
CA GLU A 131 -0.61 -24.78 -7.93
C GLU A 131 0.55 -24.46 -6.97
N VAL A 132 0.40 -23.37 -6.20
CA VAL A 132 1.41 -22.91 -5.22
C VAL A 132 0.79 -22.61 -3.87
N ARG A 133 1.64 -22.50 -2.86
CA ARG A 133 1.34 -21.92 -1.56
C ARG A 133 2.25 -20.74 -1.27
N MET A 134 1.77 -19.75 -0.54
CA MET A 134 2.53 -18.57 -0.12
C MET A 134 2.16 -18.20 1.30
N LEU A 135 3.05 -17.59 2.08
CA LEU A 135 2.62 -16.93 3.31
C LEU A 135 1.70 -15.75 2.94
N ALA A 136 0.81 -15.36 3.85
CA ALA A 136 -0.07 -14.21 3.61
C ALA A 136 0.72 -12.94 3.25
N ARG A 137 1.87 -12.67 3.90
CA ARG A 137 2.74 -11.54 3.52
C ARG A 137 3.22 -11.62 2.08
N ASP A 138 3.57 -12.82 1.61
CA ASP A 138 4.15 -13.03 0.29
C ASP A 138 3.07 -12.89 -0.78
N PHE A 139 1.87 -13.43 -0.52
CA PHE A 139 0.73 -13.27 -1.40
C PHE A 139 0.33 -11.79 -1.56
N ILE A 140 0.28 -11.04 -0.46
CA ILE A 140 -0.06 -9.62 -0.47
C ILE A 140 1.05 -8.81 -1.16
N HIS A 141 2.32 -9.10 -0.86
CA HIS A 141 3.45 -8.43 -1.52
C HIS A 141 3.47 -8.70 -3.03
N ASP A 142 3.25 -9.94 -3.47
CA ASP A 142 3.13 -10.29 -4.89
C ASP A 142 1.95 -9.58 -5.57
N SER A 143 0.81 -9.47 -4.87
CA SER A 143 -0.36 -8.75 -5.36
C SER A 143 -0.10 -7.27 -5.60
N LEU A 144 0.73 -6.64 -4.76
CA LEU A 144 1.03 -5.22 -4.80
C LEU A 144 2.22 -4.87 -5.70
N TYR A 145 3.31 -5.63 -5.63
CA TYR A 145 4.63 -5.21 -6.13
C TYR A 145 5.22 -6.10 -7.23
N ASN A 146 4.55 -7.18 -7.66
CA ASN A 146 5.10 -8.01 -8.73
C ASN A 146 5.38 -7.17 -10.00
N PRO A 147 6.59 -7.26 -10.61
CA PRO A 147 6.96 -6.43 -11.77
C PRO A 147 6.09 -6.64 -13.02
N ASN A 148 5.39 -7.77 -13.14
CA ASN A 148 4.59 -8.07 -14.33
C ASN A 148 3.12 -7.72 -14.12
N TYR A 149 2.58 -7.98 -12.94
CA TYR A 149 1.14 -7.87 -12.71
C TYR A 149 0.75 -7.19 -11.40
N GLY A 150 1.69 -6.77 -10.56
CA GLY A 150 1.41 -6.12 -9.28
C GLY A 150 0.61 -4.84 -9.42
N TYR A 151 -0.12 -4.48 -8.36
CA TYR A 151 -1.00 -3.32 -8.32
C TYR A 151 -0.27 -2.02 -8.67
N PHE A 152 0.82 -1.73 -7.97
CA PHE A 152 1.62 -0.53 -8.18
C PHE A 152 2.35 -0.53 -9.52
N THR A 153 2.74 -1.71 -10.03
CA THR A 153 3.32 -1.83 -11.37
C THR A 153 2.31 -1.42 -12.44
N LYS A 154 1.08 -1.92 -12.36
CA LYS A 154 0.04 -1.61 -13.33
C LYS A 154 -0.44 -0.17 -13.22
N GLN A 155 -0.66 0.33 -12.02
CA GLN A 155 -0.97 1.74 -11.80
C GLN A 155 0.12 2.65 -12.35
N ALA A 156 1.38 2.31 -12.11
CA ALA A 156 2.50 3.06 -12.66
C ALA A 156 2.45 3.07 -14.18
N VAL A 157 2.10 1.96 -14.86
CA VAL A 157 2.01 1.86 -16.34
C VAL A 157 0.96 2.78 -16.98
N LEU A 158 0.07 3.42 -16.20
CA LEU A 158 -1.15 4.03 -16.76
C LEU A 158 -1.14 5.48 -17.18
N LEU A 159 -0.09 6.18 -16.82
CA LEU A 159 0.25 7.44 -17.48
C LEU A 159 0.99 7.10 -18.81
N PRO A 160 0.95 7.92 -19.84
CA PRO A 160 1.81 7.74 -21.02
C PRO A 160 3.30 7.69 -20.65
N ASP A 161 4.08 6.90 -21.39
CA ASP A 161 5.53 7.03 -21.36
C ASP A 161 5.90 8.46 -21.78
N PRO A 162 6.89 9.10 -21.12
CA PRO A 162 7.32 10.43 -21.50
C PRO A 162 7.73 10.40 -22.98
N SER A 163 7.14 11.30 -23.78
CA SER A 163 7.53 11.46 -25.18
C SER A 163 9.06 11.64 -25.23
N PRO A 164 9.78 10.92 -26.11
CA PRO A 164 11.19 11.19 -26.32
C PRO A 164 11.35 12.68 -26.70
N PRO A 165 12.44 13.36 -26.27
CA PRO A 165 12.67 14.74 -26.61
C PRO A 165 12.61 14.89 -28.13
N SER A 166 11.56 15.55 -28.61
CA SER A 166 11.34 15.74 -30.04
C SER A 166 12.38 16.74 -30.53
N THR A 167 13.43 16.24 -31.16
CA THR A 167 14.33 17.03 -32.00
C THR A 167 13.57 17.43 -33.27
N THR A 168 12.66 18.40 -33.15
CA THR A 168 11.98 18.96 -34.32
C THR A 168 12.78 20.15 -34.82
N THR A 169 13.78 19.84 -35.65
CA THR A 169 14.42 20.80 -36.56
C THR A 169 13.33 21.38 -37.46
N THR A 170 12.82 22.57 -37.11
CA THR A 170 11.95 23.33 -38.01
C THR A 170 12.78 24.44 -38.61
N THR A 171 13.17 24.23 -39.86
CA THR A 171 13.89 25.18 -40.69
C THR A 171 13.08 26.47 -40.84
N THR A 172 13.73 27.56 -40.43
CA THR A 172 13.52 28.98 -40.74
C THR A 172 12.58 29.33 -41.91
N THR A 173 11.64 30.25 -41.66
CA THR A 173 11.58 31.54 -42.37
C THR A 173 11.04 32.64 -41.44
N SER A 174 11.66 33.81 -41.55
CA SER A 174 11.73 34.95 -40.65
C SER A 174 10.52 35.90 -40.65
N SER A 175 10.16 36.45 -39.49
CA SER A 175 10.18 37.92 -39.26
C SER A 175 9.80 38.33 -37.82
N SER A 176 10.72 39.09 -37.20
CA SER A 176 10.55 40.19 -36.22
C SER A 176 9.94 39.95 -34.82
N SER A 177 10.87 39.85 -33.85
CA SER A 177 11.01 40.68 -32.63
C SER A 177 9.91 40.70 -31.56
N SER A 178 10.16 39.95 -30.48
CA SER A 178 10.41 40.54 -29.15
C SER A 178 11.02 39.46 -28.25
N ALA A 179 12.01 39.85 -27.45
CA ALA A 179 12.83 38.96 -26.64
C ALA A 179 11.99 38.32 -25.51
N SER A 180 11.96 36.99 -25.45
CA SER A 180 11.71 36.25 -24.21
C SER A 180 12.77 35.17 -24.04
N ALA A 181 13.22 35.04 -22.80
CA ALA A 181 14.29 34.16 -22.39
C ALA A 181 13.96 32.70 -22.73
N THR A 182 14.91 32.05 -23.38
CA THR A 182 14.95 30.60 -23.55
C THR A 182 15.23 29.95 -22.20
N THR A 183 14.19 29.39 -21.59
CA THR A 183 14.31 28.34 -20.58
C THR A 183 13.76 27.07 -21.21
N GLU A 184 14.59 26.02 -21.28
CA GLU A 184 14.18 24.65 -21.62
C GLU A 184 13.32 24.06 -20.48
N GLU A 185 12.18 24.68 -20.21
CA GLU A 185 11.17 24.20 -19.28
C GLU A 185 10.02 23.60 -20.09
N GLY A 186 9.53 22.44 -19.67
CA GLY A 186 8.56 21.61 -20.41
C GLY A 186 7.41 22.43 -21.01
N VAL A 187 7.10 22.17 -22.28
CA VAL A 187 6.14 22.90 -23.12
C VAL A 187 4.96 23.45 -22.32
N VAL A 188 5.03 24.73 -21.98
CA VAL A 188 3.96 25.42 -21.25
C VAL A 188 2.88 25.76 -22.27
N LYS A 189 1.69 25.18 -22.11
CA LYS A 189 0.54 25.42 -22.97
C LYS A 189 -0.49 26.25 -22.23
N GLU A 190 -0.87 27.39 -22.80
CA GLU A 190 -1.98 28.18 -22.28
C GLU A 190 -3.31 27.56 -22.75
N VAL A 191 -4.17 27.20 -21.80
CA VAL A 191 -5.52 26.68 -22.04
C VAL A 191 -6.48 27.47 -21.17
N ALA A 192 -7.43 28.18 -21.79
CA ALA A 192 -8.44 28.98 -21.10
C ALA A 192 -7.88 30.01 -20.08
N GLY A 193 -6.72 30.63 -20.38
CA GLY A 193 -6.09 31.63 -19.50
C GLY A 193 -5.30 31.06 -18.33
N GLN A 194 -5.14 29.74 -18.25
CA GLN A 194 -4.26 29.06 -17.30
C GLN A 194 -3.10 28.39 -18.01
N LEU A 195 -1.92 28.44 -17.41
CA LEU A 195 -0.71 27.80 -17.92
C LEU A 195 -0.68 26.34 -17.48
N TYR A 196 -0.50 25.43 -18.43
CA TYR A 196 -0.34 24.00 -18.18
C TYR A 196 1.04 23.52 -18.56
N THR A 197 1.61 22.60 -17.78
CA THR A 197 2.81 21.84 -18.10
C THR A 197 2.43 20.42 -18.48
N GLN A 198 3.21 19.81 -19.38
CA GLN A 198 3.00 18.42 -19.76
C GLN A 198 3.82 17.49 -18.85
N GLU A 199 3.15 16.77 -17.94
CA GLU A 199 3.74 15.74 -17.09
C GLU A 199 3.17 14.37 -17.47
N MET A 200 4.02 13.42 -17.85
CA MET A 200 3.61 12.05 -18.22
C MET A 200 2.59 12.01 -19.38
N GLY A 201 2.69 12.93 -20.35
CA GLY A 201 1.71 13.07 -21.43
C GLY A 201 0.37 13.69 -21.01
N LEU A 202 0.18 14.01 -19.73
CA LEU A 202 -0.99 14.68 -19.16
C LEU A 202 -0.73 16.18 -19.00
N LEU A 203 -1.77 16.99 -19.18
CA LEU A 203 -1.70 18.43 -18.96
C LEU A 203 -2.04 18.73 -17.50
N ARG A 204 -1.06 19.26 -16.77
CA ARG A 204 -1.23 19.68 -15.38
C ARG A 204 -1.07 21.19 -15.23
N PRO A 205 -1.79 21.84 -14.30
CA PRO A 205 -1.58 23.25 -14.03
C PRO A 205 -0.12 23.53 -13.66
N SER A 206 0.43 24.64 -14.15
CA SER A 206 1.83 25.04 -13.86
C SER A 206 2.04 25.40 -12.39
N ASN A 207 0.98 25.88 -11.72
CA ASN A 207 0.92 25.99 -10.27
C ASN A 207 0.01 24.87 -9.73
N PRO A 208 0.56 23.79 -9.15
CA PRO A 208 -0.22 22.65 -8.69
C PRO A 208 -0.99 22.95 -7.40
N GLY A 209 -0.67 24.01 -6.66
CA GLY A 209 -1.34 24.36 -5.41
C GLY A 209 -2.80 24.82 -5.60
N PHE A 210 -3.57 24.78 -4.51
CA PHE A 210 -4.86 25.49 -4.44
C PHE A 210 -4.65 26.84 -3.75
N ASP A 211 -5.42 27.86 -4.16
CA ASP A 211 -5.53 29.10 -3.40
C ASP A 211 -6.62 28.93 -2.33
N PHE A 212 -6.25 28.33 -1.21
CA PHE A 212 -7.16 27.98 -0.11
C PHE A 212 -7.93 29.20 0.43
N ASN A 213 -7.27 30.36 0.53
CA ASN A 213 -7.86 31.59 1.06
C ASN A 213 -8.95 32.18 0.12
N SER A 214 -8.99 31.74 -1.14
CA SER A 214 -10.05 32.10 -2.09
C SER A 214 -11.30 31.23 -1.97
N ILE A 215 -11.18 30.03 -1.40
CA ILE A 215 -12.22 29.01 -1.33
C ILE A 215 -13.13 29.27 -0.11
N LYS A 216 -14.45 29.18 -0.31
CA LYS A 216 -15.45 29.55 0.70
C LYS A 216 -15.45 28.61 1.90
N ASN A 217 -15.48 27.30 1.64
CA ASN A 217 -15.65 26.25 2.64
C ASN A 217 -15.18 24.89 2.11
N GLU A 218 -15.15 23.89 3.00
CA GLU A 218 -14.66 22.55 2.64
C GLU A 218 -15.48 21.88 1.51
N SER A 219 -16.79 22.16 1.41
CA SER A 219 -17.62 21.61 0.33
C SER A 219 -17.23 22.15 -1.05
N GLU A 220 -16.91 23.45 -1.14
CA GLU A 220 -16.39 24.04 -2.38
C GLU A 220 -15.00 23.49 -2.70
N PHE A 221 -14.15 23.30 -1.69
CA PHE A 221 -12.84 22.68 -1.87
C PHE A 221 -12.96 21.25 -2.40
N MET A 222 -13.85 20.42 -1.82
CA MET A 222 -14.14 19.07 -2.30
C MET A 222 -14.60 19.07 -3.76
N ARG A 223 -15.50 19.98 -4.14
CA ARG A 223 -15.95 20.10 -5.54
C ARG A 223 -14.78 20.45 -6.49
N LEU A 224 -13.94 21.42 -6.12
CA LEU A 224 -12.78 21.81 -6.93
C LEU A 224 -11.76 20.67 -7.05
N LEU A 225 -11.60 19.92 -5.96
CA LEU A 225 -10.76 18.74 -5.92
C LEU A 225 -11.31 17.66 -6.87
N GLU A 226 -12.58 17.29 -6.73
CA GLU A 226 -13.29 16.35 -7.59
C GLU A 226 -13.22 16.76 -9.07
N GLU A 227 -13.41 18.04 -9.39
CA GLU A 227 -13.28 18.56 -10.76
C GLU A 227 -11.86 18.38 -11.32
N ARG A 228 -10.83 18.68 -10.52
CA ARG A 228 -9.44 18.47 -10.92
C ARG A 228 -9.16 16.99 -11.21
N TYR A 229 -9.72 16.09 -10.41
CA TYR A 229 -9.59 14.64 -10.63
C TYR A 229 -10.39 14.15 -11.83
N HIS A 230 -11.61 14.64 -12.04
CA HIS A 230 -12.42 14.28 -13.18
C HIS A 230 -11.72 14.66 -14.49
N LEU A 231 -11.17 15.87 -14.58
CA LEU A 231 -10.38 16.31 -15.73
C LEU A 231 -9.15 15.42 -15.95
N PHE A 232 -8.48 15.04 -14.87
CA PHE A 232 -7.35 14.13 -14.92
C PHE A 232 -7.76 12.72 -15.44
N GLU A 233 -8.86 12.16 -14.95
CA GLU A 233 -9.40 10.87 -15.41
C GLU A 233 -9.81 10.92 -16.88
N GLU A 234 -10.45 12.01 -17.32
CA GLU A 234 -10.82 12.22 -18.72
C GLU A 234 -9.57 12.21 -19.61
N GLN A 235 -8.53 12.95 -19.23
CA GLN A 235 -7.27 12.96 -19.98
C GLN A 235 -6.65 11.57 -20.08
N ILE A 236 -6.59 10.81 -18.98
CA ILE A 236 -6.06 9.44 -19.04
C ILE A 236 -6.93 8.57 -19.93
N SER A 237 -8.26 8.67 -19.83
CA SER A 237 -9.16 7.86 -20.66
C SER A 237 -8.92 8.08 -22.16
N ILE A 238 -8.69 9.34 -22.56
CA ILE A 238 -8.35 9.73 -23.93
C ILE A 238 -6.99 9.14 -24.32
N LEU A 239 -5.99 9.23 -23.44
CA LEU A 239 -4.64 8.72 -23.69
C LEU A 239 -4.62 7.20 -23.83
N VAL A 240 -5.30 6.48 -22.94
CA VAL A 240 -5.45 5.01 -22.99
C VAL A 240 -6.15 4.60 -24.29
N GLN A 241 -7.23 5.31 -24.67
CA GLN A 241 -7.93 5.03 -25.92
C GLN A 241 -7.03 5.28 -27.13
N ASN A 242 -6.26 6.37 -27.14
CA ASN A 242 -5.30 6.66 -28.20
C ASN A 242 -4.20 5.59 -28.30
N HIS A 243 -3.68 5.13 -27.15
CA HIS A 243 -2.70 4.05 -27.10
C HIS A 243 -3.27 2.72 -27.61
N ALA A 244 -4.49 2.37 -27.20
CA ALA A 244 -5.19 1.17 -27.68
C ALA A 244 -5.42 1.23 -29.20
N ASN A 245 -5.82 2.39 -29.71
CA ASN A 245 -6.00 2.62 -31.14
C ASN A 245 -4.67 2.48 -31.91
N ALA A 246 -3.58 3.07 -31.40
CA ALA A 246 -2.25 2.99 -32.01
C ALA A 246 -1.73 1.54 -32.01
N THR A 247 -1.87 0.83 -30.89
CA THR A 247 -1.45 -0.58 -30.76
C THR A 247 -2.28 -1.48 -31.67
N GLY A 248 -3.59 -1.24 -31.75
CA GLY A 248 -4.49 -1.93 -32.66
C GLY A 248 -4.15 -1.69 -34.13
N ALA A 249 -3.76 -0.47 -34.50
CA ALA A 249 -3.29 -0.14 -35.84
C ALA A 249 -1.99 -0.86 -36.18
N ALA A 250 -1.00 -0.84 -35.28
CA ALA A 250 0.28 -1.53 -35.45
C ALA A 250 0.10 -3.06 -35.58
N LYS A 251 -0.81 -3.65 -34.79
CA LYS A 251 -1.15 -5.08 -34.89
C LYS A 251 -1.77 -5.42 -36.26
N LYS A 252 -2.73 -4.62 -36.71
CA LYS A 252 -3.35 -4.80 -38.05
C LYS A 252 -2.32 -4.65 -39.18
N GLU A 253 -1.36 -3.73 -39.04
CA GLU A 253 -0.28 -3.57 -40.01
C GLU A 253 0.62 -4.81 -40.07
N ARG A 254 1.00 -5.37 -38.92
CA ARG A 254 1.78 -6.63 -38.86
C ARG A 254 1.02 -7.80 -39.49
N GLU A 255 -0.26 -7.96 -39.15
CA GLU A 255 -1.11 -9.01 -39.74
C GLU A 255 -1.23 -8.86 -41.26
N LEU A 256 -1.36 -7.62 -41.76
CA LEU A 256 -1.36 -7.33 -43.19
C LEU A 256 -0.03 -7.68 -43.86
N GLN A 257 1.10 -7.31 -43.23
CA GLN A 257 2.44 -7.65 -43.74
C GLN A 257 2.67 -9.16 -43.80
N GLU A 258 2.29 -9.90 -42.76
CA GLU A 258 2.37 -11.37 -42.73
C GLU A 258 1.48 -12.01 -43.80
N SER A 259 0.25 -11.52 -43.97
CA SER A 259 -0.66 -11.97 -45.03
C SER A 259 -0.07 -11.77 -46.43
N LEU A 260 0.48 -10.57 -46.71
CA LEU A 260 1.15 -10.27 -47.97
C LEU A 260 2.39 -11.14 -48.20
N GLN A 261 3.15 -11.46 -47.16
CA GLN A 261 4.29 -12.37 -47.26
C GLN A 261 3.85 -13.80 -47.57
N ASN A 262 2.78 -14.28 -46.94
CA ASN A 262 2.20 -15.58 -47.21
C ASN A 262 1.67 -15.67 -48.64
N GLU A 263 0.93 -14.67 -49.12
CA GLU A 263 0.45 -14.62 -50.50
C GLU A 263 1.60 -14.64 -51.52
N ARG A 264 2.68 -13.87 -51.26
CA ARG A 264 3.89 -13.89 -52.09
C ARG A 264 4.55 -15.28 -52.11
N ARG A 265 4.57 -15.97 -50.98
CA ARG A 265 5.12 -17.33 -50.85
C ARG A 265 4.28 -18.33 -51.62
N GLU A 266 2.95 -18.25 -51.52
CA GLU A 266 2.01 -19.09 -52.26
C GLU A 266 2.10 -18.86 -53.77
N ARG A 267 2.15 -17.61 -54.24
CA ARG A 267 2.34 -17.28 -55.66
C ARG A 267 3.67 -17.83 -56.21
N ARG A 268 4.75 -17.77 -55.42
CA ARG A 268 6.04 -18.40 -55.79
C ARG A 268 5.92 -19.93 -55.89
N GLN A 269 5.19 -20.56 -54.97
CA GLN A 269 4.95 -22.01 -55.00
C GLN A 269 4.04 -22.41 -56.18
N GLN A 270 3.01 -21.63 -56.50
CA GLN A 270 2.15 -21.87 -57.66
C GLN A 270 2.90 -21.69 -58.97
N ARG A 271 3.79 -20.69 -59.09
CA ARG A 271 4.68 -20.54 -60.26
C ARG A 271 5.60 -21.75 -60.43
N LYS A 272 6.22 -22.23 -59.35
CA LYS A 272 7.01 -23.47 -59.38
C LYS A 272 6.17 -24.70 -59.79
N LYS A 273 4.94 -24.82 -59.26
CA LYS A 273 3.99 -25.89 -59.63
C LYS A 273 3.45 -25.77 -61.07
N GLN A 274 3.51 -24.61 -61.71
CA GLN A 274 3.11 -24.42 -63.11
C GLN A 274 4.27 -24.70 -64.07
N GLU A 275 5.52 -24.50 -63.65
CA GLU A 275 6.73 -24.88 -64.41
C GLU A 275 7.02 -26.39 -64.34
N GLU A 276 6.55 -27.08 -63.30
CA GLU A 276 6.59 -28.55 -63.16
C GLU A 276 5.25 -29.16 -63.61
N GLY A 277 5.13 -29.52 -64.88
CA GLY A 277 3.89 -30.02 -65.48
C GLY A 277 3.28 -31.28 -64.83
N LYS A 278 1.95 -31.22 -64.69
CA LYS A 278 0.91 -32.29 -64.66
C LYS A 278 1.07 -33.45 -63.66
N VAL A 279 0.21 -33.47 -62.61
CA VAL A 279 -0.68 -34.60 -62.20
C VAL A 279 -1.83 -34.05 -61.33
N GLU A 280 -2.97 -34.74 -61.40
CA GLU A 280 -4.34 -34.49 -60.91
C GLU A 280 -4.56 -33.91 -59.50
N LYS A 281 -5.66 -33.15 -59.39
CA LYS A 281 -6.27 -32.65 -58.15
C LYS A 281 -7.01 -33.78 -57.42
N VAL A 282 -6.69 -33.98 -56.14
CA VAL A 282 -7.59 -34.61 -55.15
C VAL A 282 -7.87 -33.60 -54.04
N ALA A 283 -9.14 -33.52 -53.66
CA ALA A 283 -9.75 -32.44 -52.87
C ALA A 283 -9.36 -32.46 -51.38
N GLU A 284 -8.81 -31.35 -50.89
CA GLU A 284 -8.75 -31.03 -49.45
C GLU A 284 -10.07 -30.38 -49.01
N TYR A 285 -11.08 -31.22 -48.77
CA TYR A 285 -12.16 -30.91 -47.84
C TYR A 285 -12.25 -32.07 -46.85
N SER A 286 -11.34 -32.08 -45.88
CA SER A 286 -11.33 -33.08 -44.81
C SER A 286 -11.73 -32.45 -43.48
N ALA A 287 -12.52 -33.19 -42.70
CA ALA A 287 -13.02 -32.84 -41.37
C ALA A 287 -11.93 -32.33 -40.38
N ALA A 288 -10.67 -32.68 -40.61
CA ALA A 288 -9.51 -32.25 -39.84
C ALA A 288 -9.25 -30.72 -39.89
N GLY A 289 -9.58 -30.04 -40.99
CA GLY A 289 -9.42 -28.58 -41.12
C GLY A 289 -10.47 -27.81 -40.32
N LEU A 290 -11.70 -28.33 -40.29
CA LEU A 290 -12.78 -27.80 -39.47
C LEU A 290 -12.51 -28.02 -37.98
N GLU A 291 -11.92 -29.17 -37.62
CA GLU A 291 -11.54 -29.49 -36.24
C GLU A 291 -10.34 -28.64 -35.76
N ALA A 292 -9.36 -28.36 -36.62
CA ALA A 292 -8.26 -27.44 -36.31
C ALA A 292 -8.74 -25.98 -36.16
N ALA A 293 -9.69 -25.54 -36.99
CA ALA A 293 -10.33 -24.23 -36.88
C ALA A 293 -11.22 -24.13 -35.63
N GLN A 294 -11.97 -25.18 -35.28
CA GLN A 294 -12.74 -25.24 -34.03
C GLN A 294 -11.84 -25.32 -32.80
N ARG A 295 -10.68 -25.97 -32.86
CA ARG A 295 -9.70 -26.01 -31.77
C ARG A 295 -9.07 -24.63 -31.54
N ARG A 296 -8.74 -23.90 -32.63
CA ARG A 296 -8.32 -22.48 -32.56
C ARG A 296 -9.45 -21.58 -32.07
N GLY A 297 -10.70 -21.80 -32.51
CA GLY A 297 -11.87 -21.06 -32.04
C GLY A 297 -12.20 -21.29 -30.57
N ARG A 298 -12.08 -22.53 -30.07
CA ARG A 298 -12.23 -22.87 -28.64
C ARG A 298 -11.07 -22.36 -27.78
N ALA A 299 -9.84 -22.35 -28.31
CA ALA A 299 -8.69 -21.71 -27.66
C ALA A 299 -8.85 -20.18 -27.58
N MET A 300 -9.37 -19.55 -28.64
CA MET A 300 -9.68 -18.12 -28.67
C MET A 300 -10.87 -17.74 -27.77
N ALA A 301 -11.87 -18.62 -27.64
CA ALA A 301 -12.98 -18.44 -26.70
C ALA A 301 -12.53 -18.54 -25.23
N ARG A 302 -11.58 -19.45 -24.92
CA ARG A 302 -10.98 -19.56 -23.57
C ARG A 302 -10.05 -18.40 -23.21
N SER A 303 -9.40 -17.77 -24.19
CA SER A 303 -8.62 -16.54 -23.96
C SER A 303 -9.48 -15.29 -23.76
N GLY A 304 -10.80 -15.36 -24.03
CA GLY A 304 -11.74 -14.25 -23.85
C GLY A 304 -12.43 -14.18 -22.49
N GLU A 305 -12.30 -15.21 -21.65
CA GLU A 305 -12.89 -15.30 -20.30
C GLU A 305 -11.87 -14.93 -19.21
N GLY A 306 -11.24 -13.77 -19.38
CA GLY A 306 -10.42 -13.11 -18.37
C GLY A 306 -10.52 -11.60 -18.56
N VAL A 307 -10.41 -10.83 -17.48
CA VAL A 307 -10.37 -9.37 -17.57
C VAL A 307 -9.29 -8.97 -18.58
N GLN A 308 -9.68 -8.33 -19.70
CA GLN A 308 -8.73 -7.97 -20.75
C GLN A 308 -7.71 -6.99 -20.18
N GLU A 309 -6.45 -7.11 -20.56
CA GLU A 309 -5.36 -6.24 -20.09
C GLU A 309 -5.67 -4.75 -20.31
N SER A 310 -6.40 -4.41 -21.37
CA SER A 310 -6.94 -3.08 -21.65
C SER A 310 -7.99 -2.60 -20.64
N ASP A 311 -8.83 -3.51 -20.13
CA ASP A 311 -9.82 -3.19 -19.09
C ASP A 311 -9.12 -2.93 -17.76
N VAL A 312 -8.09 -3.74 -17.44
CA VAL A 312 -7.21 -3.54 -16.27
C VAL A 312 -6.52 -2.19 -16.34
N GLN A 313 -6.00 -1.86 -17.53
CA GLN A 313 -5.39 -0.58 -17.78
C GLN A 313 -6.41 0.56 -17.57
N SER A 314 -7.60 0.47 -18.16
CA SER A 314 -8.64 1.49 -17.96
C SER A 314 -9.09 1.67 -16.49
N MET A 315 -8.98 0.63 -15.66
CA MET A 315 -9.35 0.64 -14.24
C MET A 315 -8.27 1.30 -13.38
N ALA A 316 -7.01 0.91 -13.54
CA ALA A 316 -5.93 1.46 -12.73
C ALA A 316 -5.55 2.91 -13.14
N ALA A 317 -5.90 3.33 -14.37
CA ALA A 317 -5.83 4.71 -14.85
C ALA A 317 -6.68 5.68 -14.02
N LYS A 318 -7.78 5.17 -13.47
CA LYS A 318 -8.77 5.96 -12.72
C LYS A 318 -8.40 6.05 -11.23
N GLN A 319 -7.39 5.32 -10.75
CA GLN A 319 -7.08 5.15 -9.33
C GLN A 319 -6.01 6.13 -8.81
N VAL A 320 -6.12 7.43 -9.12
CA VAL A 320 -5.09 8.40 -8.69
C VAL A 320 -5.38 9.03 -7.33
N TRP A 321 -4.35 8.92 -6.50
CA TRP A 321 -4.23 9.12 -5.07
C TRP A 321 -4.56 10.53 -4.55
N HIS A 322 -5.08 10.58 -3.32
CA HIS A 322 -5.28 11.78 -2.51
C HIS A 322 -4.20 11.83 -1.42
N THR A 323 -2.92 11.87 -1.77
CA THR A 323 -1.88 12.00 -0.73
C THR A 323 -1.79 13.45 -0.26
N PRO A 324 -1.54 13.73 1.04
CA PRO A 324 -1.38 15.09 1.54
C PRO A 324 -0.28 15.88 0.81
N THR A 325 0.79 15.18 0.41
CA THR A 325 1.92 15.74 -0.34
C THR A 325 1.53 16.25 -1.73
N GLN A 326 0.40 15.80 -2.29
CA GLN A 326 -0.15 16.29 -3.56
C GLN A 326 -1.16 17.41 -3.36
N ILE A 327 -2.10 17.21 -2.42
CA ILE A 327 -3.24 18.11 -2.24
C ILE A 327 -2.79 19.46 -1.68
N PHE A 328 -1.84 19.46 -0.73
CA PHE A 328 -1.45 20.63 0.03
C PHE A 328 -0.11 21.23 -0.42
N GLN A 329 0.23 21.11 -1.70
CA GLN A 329 1.44 21.73 -2.24
C GLN A 329 1.35 23.26 -2.20
N PRO A 330 2.47 23.95 -1.91
CA PRO A 330 3.76 23.41 -1.44
C PRO A 330 3.85 23.28 0.10
N TYR A 331 2.84 23.76 0.83
CA TYR A 331 2.90 24.01 2.26
C TYR A 331 3.10 22.74 3.13
N TYR A 332 2.62 21.58 2.69
CA TYR A 332 2.91 20.32 3.39
C TYR A 332 4.41 19.98 3.39
N ALA A 333 5.09 20.21 2.26
CA ALA A 333 6.52 20.03 2.15
C ALA A 333 7.30 21.08 2.96
N HIS A 334 6.81 22.33 2.98
CA HIS A 334 7.40 23.38 3.81
C HIS A 334 7.36 23.02 5.31
N ALA A 335 6.26 22.45 5.78
CA ALA A 335 6.14 22.01 7.17
C ALA A 335 7.24 20.99 7.51
N LEU A 336 7.46 20.02 6.64
CA LEU A 336 8.49 19.01 6.82
C LEU A 336 9.90 19.59 6.72
N ALA A 337 10.14 20.50 5.78
CA ALA A 337 11.41 21.21 5.64
C ALA A 337 11.75 21.99 6.91
N ARG A 338 10.79 22.74 7.48
CA ARG A 338 10.96 23.49 8.73
C ARG A 338 11.30 22.59 9.90
N TYR A 339 10.63 21.44 10.01
CA TYR A 339 10.97 20.43 11.02
C TYR A 339 12.39 19.89 10.86
N LEU A 340 12.75 19.46 9.63
CA LEU A 340 14.08 18.94 9.29
C LEU A 340 15.18 19.94 9.63
N ILE A 341 15.02 21.20 9.24
CA ILE A 341 15.98 22.28 9.50
C ILE A 341 16.14 22.51 10.99
N ALA A 342 15.04 22.58 11.74
CA ALA A 342 15.09 22.81 13.19
C ALA A 342 15.88 21.69 13.90
N GLU A 343 15.57 20.44 13.55
CA GLU A 343 16.22 19.27 14.14
C GLU A 343 17.68 19.11 13.70
N TYR A 344 17.99 19.44 12.44
CA TYR A 344 19.35 19.44 11.90
C TYR A 344 20.21 20.53 12.56
N LYS A 345 19.69 21.75 12.67
CA LYS A 345 20.40 22.89 13.29
C LYS A 345 20.66 22.64 14.78
N LEU A 346 19.77 21.93 15.47
CA LEU A 346 19.92 21.62 16.88
C LEU A 346 21.00 20.55 17.17
N HIS A 347 21.20 19.60 16.25
CA HIS A 347 21.95 18.38 16.54
C HIS A 347 23.20 18.15 15.70
N ASN A 348 23.26 18.67 14.47
CA ASN A 348 24.27 18.29 13.49
C ASN A 348 24.99 19.48 12.85
N TYR A 349 24.28 20.60 12.64
CA TYR A 349 24.89 21.79 12.07
C TYR A 349 25.93 22.42 13.01
N PRO A 350 27.07 22.94 12.52
CA PRO A 350 27.53 22.94 11.12
C PRO A 350 28.46 21.76 10.75
N TYR A 351 28.61 20.78 11.64
CA TYR A 351 29.64 19.73 11.55
C TYR A 351 29.33 18.68 10.49
N ASP A 352 28.12 18.14 10.50
CA ASP A 352 27.66 17.17 9.51
C ASP A 352 26.79 17.86 8.45
N ASP A 353 26.74 17.28 7.24
CA ASP A 353 25.83 17.73 6.19
C ASP A 353 24.40 17.21 6.44
N LEU A 354 23.40 17.91 5.88
CA LEU A 354 22.01 17.44 5.90
C LEU A 354 21.83 16.30 4.88
N VAL A 355 21.77 15.06 5.37
CA VAL A 355 21.53 13.87 4.55
C VAL A 355 20.11 13.35 4.77
N ILE A 356 19.36 13.18 3.68
CA ILE A 356 17.97 12.75 3.69
C ILE A 356 17.79 11.56 2.74
N TYR A 357 17.14 10.51 3.23
CA TYR A 357 16.65 9.39 2.45
C TYR A 357 15.12 9.39 2.49
N GLU A 358 14.46 9.52 1.35
CA GLU A 358 13.01 9.40 1.22
C GLU A 358 12.67 8.03 0.64
N LEU A 359 11.90 7.23 1.38
CA LEU A 359 11.42 5.93 0.96
C LEU A 359 10.07 6.14 0.24
N GLY A 360 9.95 5.68 -1.01
CA GLY A 360 8.69 5.74 -1.75
C GLY A 360 8.16 7.16 -1.97
N ALA A 361 8.92 8.01 -2.68
CA ALA A 361 8.59 9.44 -2.83
C ALA A 361 7.35 9.75 -3.71
N GLY A 362 6.65 8.72 -4.21
CA GLY A 362 5.51 8.87 -5.11
C GLY A 362 5.88 9.67 -6.36
N SER A 363 5.29 10.85 -6.56
CA SER A 363 5.65 11.72 -7.69
C SER A 363 6.93 12.53 -7.50
N GLY A 364 7.58 12.48 -6.33
CA GLY A 364 8.70 13.36 -5.96
C GLY A 364 8.26 14.79 -5.58
N ALA A 365 6.96 15.01 -5.33
CA ALA A 365 6.41 16.30 -4.91
C ALA A 365 7.00 16.80 -3.58
N LEU A 366 7.15 15.90 -2.60
CA LEU A 366 7.70 16.23 -1.30
C LEU A 366 9.17 16.65 -1.42
N ALA A 367 10.00 15.82 -2.06
CA ALA A 367 11.41 16.14 -2.33
C ALA A 367 11.59 17.50 -2.99
N ARG A 368 10.81 17.77 -4.05
CA ARG A 368 10.84 19.06 -4.75
C ARG A 368 10.50 20.20 -3.81
N GLY A 369 9.38 20.12 -3.09
CA GLY A 369 8.96 21.18 -2.16
C GLY A 369 9.95 21.43 -1.02
N ILE A 370 10.63 20.39 -0.51
CA ILE A 370 11.68 20.55 0.51
C ILE A 370 12.91 21.24 -0.08
N LEU A 371 13.34 20.84 -1.28
CA LEU A 371 14.53 21.40 -1.94
C LEU A 371 14.30 22.86 -2.38
N ASP A 372 13.13 23.16 -2.95
CA ASP A 372 12.69 24.52 -3.29
C ASP A 372 12.69 25.41 -2.03
N TYR A 373 12.09 24.94 -0.93
CA TYR A 373 12.06 25.68 0.34
C TYR A 373 13.47 25.97 0.87
N LEU A 374 14.36 24.96 0.88
CA LEU A 374 15.73 25.11 1.34
C LEU A 374 16.54 26.06 0.45
N GLN A 375 16.35 26.01 -0.86
CA GLN A 375 17.04 26.89 -1.80
C GLN A 375 16.67 28.37 -1.56
N GLU A 376 15.40 28.64 -1.28
CA GLU A 376 14.89 30.00 -1.04
C GLU A 376 15.23 30.52 0.37
N HIS A 377 15.01 29.70 1.41
CA HIS A 377 15.03 30.16 2.80
C HIS A 377 16.33 29.83 3.55
N GLU A 378 17.06 28.79 3.13
CA GLU A 378 18.25 28.28 3.83
C GLU A 378 19.38 27.93 2.84
N PRO A 379 19.86 28.90 2.04
CA PRO A 379 20.78 28.64 0.93
C PRO A 379 22.09 27.98 1.39
N GLU A 380 22.60 28.32 2.57
CA GLU A 380 23.79 27.69 3.15
C GLU A 380 23.59 26.18 3.38
N VAL A 381 22.44 25.78 3.93
CA VAL A 381 22.11 24.37 4.15
C VAL A 381 21.88 23.68 2.81
N TYR A 382 21.18 24.33 1.89
CA TYR A 382 20.95 23.83 0.53
C TYR A 382 22.28 23.54 -0.20
N THR A 383 23.34 24.35 0.03
CA THR A 383 24.65 24.08 -0.59
C THR A 383 25.36 22.82 -0.10
N ARG A 384 24.88 22.18 0.96
CA ARG A 384 25.49 20.99 1.57
C ARG A 384 24.55 19.78 1.62
N ILE A 385 23.29 19.94 1.20
CA ILE A 385 22.31 18.87 1.30
C ILE A 385 22.66 17.70 0.37
N ARG A 386 22.40 16.48 0.84
CA ARG A 386 22.34 15.26 0.04
C ARG A 386 20.99 14.59 0.22
N TYR A 387 20.15 14.69 -0.79
CA TYR A 387 18.82 14.07 -0.82
C TYR A 387 18.86 12.80 -1.68
N ARG A 388 18.33 11.69 -1.18
CA ARG A 388 18.27 10.42 -1.90
C ARG A 388 16.86 9.85 -1.84
N ILE A 389 16.28 9.57 -2.99
CA ILE A 389 14.99 8.87 -3.09
C ILE A 389 15.27 7.40 -3.35
N ILE A 390 14.64 6.53 -2.57
CA ILE A 390 14.64 5.08 -2.79
C ILE A 390 13.26 4.71 -3.33
N GLU A 391 13.22 4.32 -4.61
CA GLU A 391 11.98 4.07 -5.35
C GLU A 391 12.03 2.68 -5.99
N ILE A 392 11.03 1.84 -5.74
CA ILE A 392 10.97 0.48 -6.30
C ILE A 392 10.56 0.50 -7.78
N SER A 393 9.70 1.43 -8.18
CA SER A 393 9.17 1.54 -9.54
C SER A 393 10.17 2.24 -10.47
N PRO A 394 10.70 1.55 -11.51
CA PRO A 394 11.64 2.17 -12.46
C PRO A 394 11.06 3.41 -13.12
N ARG A 395 9.76 3.37 -13.38
CA ARG A 395 9.04 4.45 -14.04
C ARG A 395 8.84 5.67 -13.15
N LEU A 396 8.40 5.49 -11.91
CA LEU A 396 8.31 6.61 -10.96
C LEU A 396 9.71 7.19 -10.71
N ALA A 397 10.75 6.35 -10.67
CA ALA A 397 12.12 6.80 -10.52
C ALA A 397 12.57 7.70 -11.70
N GLU A 398 12.22 7.37 -12.94
CA GLU A 398 12.48 8.22 -14.11
C GLU A 398 11.71 9.54 -14.05
N GLU A 399 10.44 9.51 -13.63
CA GLU A 399 9.62 10.71 -13.47
C GLU A 399 10.19 11.64 -12.40
N GLN A 400 10.55 11.09 -11.24
CA GLN A 400 11.17 11.81 -10.14
C GLN A 400 12.48 12.47 -10.61
N LYS A 401 13.33 11.76 -11.36
CA LYS A 401 14.57 12.34 -11.95
C LYS A 401 14.28 13.52 -12.87
N ARG A 402 13.24 13.42 -13.71
CA ARG A 402 12.84 14.53 -14.59
C ARG A 402 12.31 15.72 -13.79
N LYS A 403 11.41 15.47 -12.83
CA LYS A 403 10.79 16.52 -12.01
C LYS A 403 11.80 17.25 -11.12
N LEU A 404 12.83 16.54 -10.68
CA LEU A 404 13.88 17.04 -9.80
C LEU A 404 15.12 17.55 -10.54
N SER A 405 15.06 17.67 -11.87
CA SER A 405 16.15 18.22 -12.67
C SER A 405 16.59 19.65 -12.28
N PRO A 406 15.73 20.54 -11.73
CA PRO A 406 16.20 21.83 -11.24
C PRO A 406 17.20 21.74 -10.08
N HIS A 407 17.19 20.63 -9.33
CA HIS A 407 18.06 20.39 -8.17
C HIS A 407 19.19 19.38 -8.48
N LEU A 408 19.62 19.30 -9.74
CA LEU A 408 20.72 18.42 -10.16
C LEU A 408 21.96 18.59 -9.25
N GLY A 409 22.52 17.47 -8.81
CA GLY A 409 23.66 17.43 -7.89
C GLY A 409 23.28 17.51 -6.40
N ARG A 410 22.04 17.85 -6.06
CA ARG A 410 21.52 17.82 -4.67
C ARG A 410 20.72 16.57 -4.36
N VAL A 411 20.07 16.03 -5.38
CA VAL A 411 19.18 14.88 -5.27
C VAL A 411 19.59 13.76 -6.21
N ALA A 412 19.53 12.53 -5.69
CA ALA A 412 19.71 11.31 -6.45
C ALA A 412 18.50 10.38 -6.27
N VAL A 413 18.09 9.72 -7.34
CA VAL A 413 16.99 8.75 -7.31
C VAL A 413 17.56 7.35 -7.57
N GLU A 414 17.48 6.50 -6.56
CA GLU A 414 17.94 5.12 -6.58
C GLU A 414 16.75 4.20 -6.81
N ASN A 415 16.69 3.57 -8.00
CA ASN A 415 15.64 2.61 -8.31
C ASN A 415 15.95 1.25 -7.66
N ARG A 416 15.50 1.04 -6.42
CA ARG A 416 15.77 -0.14 -5.60
C ARG A 416 14.62 -0.40 -4.63
N ASP A 417 14.45 -1.66 -4.25
CA ASP A 417 13.62 -2.03 -3.10
C ASP A 417 14.40 -1.80 -1.80
N VAL A 418 13.80 -1.04 -0.87
CA VAL A 418 14.37 -0.77 0.45
C VAL A 418 14.45 -2.02 1.32
N LEU A 419 13.53 -2.98 1.17
CA LEU A 419 13.56 -4.25 1.93
C LEU A 419 14.70 -5.15 1.45
N ALA A 420 15.13 -5.00 0.21
CA ALA A 420 16.27 -5.68 -0.40
C ALA A 420 17.55 -4.83 -0.39
N TRP A 421 17.63 -3.76 0.42
CA TRP A 421 18.76 -2.83 0.42
C TRP A 421 20.11 -3.54 0.62
N ASP A 422 21.05 -3.22 -0.28
CA ASP A 422 22.41 -3.72 -0.38
C ASP A 422 23.45 -2.59 -0.57
N GLY A 423 23.04 -1.32 -0.49
CA GLY A 423 23.85 -0.12 -0.75
C GLY A 423 24.91 0.22 0.31
N GLY A 424 25.39 -0.76 1.07
CA GLY A 424 26.37 -0.57 2.14
C GLY A 424 25.78 0.02 3.43
N VAL A 425 26.67 0.46 4.33
CA VAL A 425 26.30 1.05 5.63
C VAL A 425 26.59 2.55 5.62
N VAL A 426 25.56 3.35 5.88
CA VAL A 426 25.60 4.81 6.02
C VAL A 426 25.87 5.15 7.48
N GLN A 427 27.13 5.48 7.79
CA GLN A 427 27.57 5.77 9.16
C GLN A 427 27.19 7.18 9.63
N GLU A 428 27.08 8.11 8.68
CA GLU A 428 26.74 9.51 8.95
C GLU A 428 25.30 9.67 9.47
N PRO A 429 25.03 10.68 10.30
CA PRO A 429 23.67 11.01 10.72
C PRO A 429 22.82 11.37 9.51
N CYS A 430 21.67 10.69 9.36
CA CYS A 430 20.77 10.92 8.24
C CYS A 430 19.30 10.90 8.70
N PHE A 431 18.45 11.64 7.99
CA PHE A 431 17.01 11.52 8.12
C PHE A 431 16.49 10.46 7.16
N VAL A 432 15.54 9.64 7.61
CA VAL A 432 14.82 8.68 6.78
C VAL A 432 13.34 9.07 6.81
N ILE A 433 12.81 9.53 5.68
CA ILE A 433 11.42 9.96 5.51
C ILE A 433 10.63 8.80 4.92
N ALA A 434 9.49 8.46 5.52
CA ALA A 434 8.59 7.40 5.07
C ALA A 434 7.13 7.82 5.29
N LEU A 435 6.56 8.55 4.33
CA LEU A 435 5.15 9.00 4.39
C LEU A 435 4.29 8.05 3.57
N GLU A 436 3.25 7.45 4.18
CA GLU A 436 2.35 6.48 3.52
C GLU A 436 3.13 5.31 2.89
N VAL A 437 4.11 4.80 3.66
CA VAL A 437 4.94 3.66 3.28
C VAL A 437 4.59 2.41 4.09
N PHE A 438 4.33 2.55 5.39
CA PHE A 438 4.18 1.40 6.29
C PHE A 438 2.81 0.74 6.13
N ASP A 439 1.77 1.51 5.80
CA ASP A 439 0.47 1.03 5.37
C ASP A 439 0.55 0.10 4.16
N ASN A 440 1.50 0.32 3.25
CA ASN A 440 1.65 -0.52 2.05
C ASN A 440 2.60 -1.72 2.26
N LEU A 441 3.25 -1.83 3.43
CA LEU A 441 4.10 -2.98 3.74
C LEU A 441 3.24 -4.21 4.06
N ALA A 442 3.38 -5.27 3.26
CA ALA A 442 2.59 -6.49 3.44
C ALA A 442 2.71 -7.11 4.85
N HIS A 443 1.59 -7.57 5.38
CA HIS A 443 1.48 -8.19 6.70
C HIS A 443 1.27 -9.71 6.60
N ASP A 444 1.76 -10.46 7.58
CA ASP A 444 1.34 -11.85 7.80
C ASP A 444 0.01 -11.90 8.55
N VAL A 445 -0.72 -13.01 8.41
CA VAL A 445 -1.95 -13.25 9.18
C VAL A 445 -1.69 -14.38 10.17
N VAL A 446 -2.02 -14.13 11.43
CA VAL A 446 -1.91 -15.11 12.52
C VAL A 446 -3.25 -15.25 13.23
N ARG A 447 -3.59 -16.49 13.59
CA ARG A 447 -4.72 -16.83 14.46
C ARG A 447 -4.24 -17.71 15.60
N PHE A 448 -4.97 -17.74 16.70
CA PHE A 448 -4.63 -18.56 17.86
C PHE A 448 -5.66 -19.66 18.06
N GLY A 449 -5.22 -20.85 18.49
CA GLY A 449 -6.13 -21.92 18.91
C GLY A 449 -6.99 -21.47 20.08
N THR A 450 -8.31 -21.62 19.99
CA THR A 450 -9.19 -21.22 21.11
C THR A 450 -9.12 -22.17 22.30
N GLU A 451 -8.56 -23.36 22.12
CA GLU A 451 -8.29 -24.33 23.19
C GLU A 451 -7.02 -24.00 23.99
N ASP A 452 -5.90 -23.73 23.29
CA ASP A 452 -4.55 -23.75 23.84
C ASP A 452 -3.76 -22.45 23.60
N MET A 453 -4.34 -21.49 22.87
CA MET A 453 -3.74 -20.23 22.47
C MET A 453 -2.44 -20.37 21.68
N ARG A 454 -2.23 -21.51 21.02
CA ARG A 454 -1.07 -21.68 20.16
C ARG A 454 -1.24 -20.89 18.86
N PRO A 455 -0.19 -20.23 18.37
CA PRO A 455 -0.26 -19.47 17.13
C PRO A 455 -0.23 -20.38 15.90
N TYR A 456 -1.08 -20.03 14.94
CA TYR A 456 -1.14 -20.57 13.59
C TYR A 456 -0.90 -19.44 12.59
N GLN A 457 -0.06 -19.68 11.60
CA GLN A 457 0.21 -18.75 10.51
C GLN A 457 -0.70 -19.06 9.31
N ALA A 458 -1.13 -18.03 8.60
CA ALA A 458 -1.90 -18.19 7.38
C ALA A 458 -0.98 -18.49 6.18
N VAL A 459 -1.43 -19.42 5.35
CA VAL A 459 -0.83 -19.81 4.08
C VAL A 459 -1.91 -19.72 3.01
N VAL A 460 -1.67 -18.95 1.97
CA VAL A 460 -2.57 -18.83 0.82
C VAL A 460 -2.20 -19.90 -0.19
N SER A 461 -3.11 -20.82 -0.48
CA SER A 461 -2.98 -21.81 -1.54
C SER A 461 -3.72 -21.33 -2.79
N ILE A 462 -3.06 -21.39 -3.95
CA ILE A 462 -3.64 -21.11 -5.26
C ILE A 462 -3.70 -22.43 -6.01
N ASP A 463 -4.90 -22.82 -6.45
CA ASP A 463 -5.10 -24.10 -7.14
C ASP A 463 -4.79 -24.03 -8.65
N ASP A 464 -5.16 -25.10 -9.36
CA ASP A 464 -5.00 -25.24 -10.81
C ASP A 464 -5.95 -24.33 -11.60
N THR A 465 -7.08 -23.92 -11.02
CA THR A 465 -8.04 -22.99 -11.62
C THR A 465 -7.63 -21.53 -11.43
N GLY A 466 -6.85 -21.25 -10.38
CA GLY A 466 -6.48 -19.92 -9.91
C GLY A 466 -7.29 -19.44 -8.71
N ASP A 467 -8.16 -20.30 -8.15
CA ASP A 467 -8.91 -20.03 -6.94
C ASP A 467 -7.98 -20.06 -5.72
N MET A 468 -8.27 -19.19 -4.76
CA MET A 468 -7.40 -18.87 -3.63
C MET A 468 -8.04 -19.32 -2.31
N HIS A 469 -7.26 -20.05 -1.50
CA HIS A 469 -7.71 -20.63 -0.26
C HIS A 469 -6.78 -20.25 0.89
N GLU A 470 -7.33 -19.72 1.97
CA GLU A 470 -6.58 -19.47 3.20
C GLU A 470 -6.54 -20.74 4.06
N LEU A 471 -5.32 -21.19 4.35
CA LEU A 471 -5.01 -22.33 5.20
C LEU A 471 -4.32 -21.85 6.47
N PHE A 472 -4.50 -22.55 7.58
CA PHE A 472 -3.82 -22.25 8.83
C PHE A 472 -2.92 -23.41 9.25
N GLU A 473 -1.62 -23.12 9.37
CA GLU A 473 -0.61 -24.10 9.76
C GLU A 473 0.04 -23.69 11.09
N PRO A 474 0.53 -24.62 11.92
CA PRO A 474 1.27 -24.28 13.12
C PRO A 474 2.43 -23.32 12.82
N LEU A 475 2.62 -22.32 13.68
CA LEU A 475 3.62 -21.27 13.46
C LEU A 475 5.05 -21.82 13.33
N GLN A 476 5.65 -21.63 12.17
CA GLN A 476 7.02 -22.03 11.85
C GLN A 476 7.92 -20.83 11.56
N ASP A 477 7.38 -19.80 10.92
CA ASP A 477 8.13 -18.63 10.43
C ASP A 477 8.86 -17.85 11.55
N LEU A 478 10.14 -17.57 11.32
CA LEU A 478 11.01 -16.93 12.31
C LEU A 478 10.70 -15.45 12.51
N LEU A 479 10.25 -14.76 11.46
CA LEU A 479 9.96 -13.33 11.52
C LEU A 479 8.67 -13.07 12.29
N ILE A 480 7.64 -13.88 12.05
CA ILE A 480 6.41 -13.87 12.86
C ILE A 480 6.72 -14.18 14.33
N LYS A 481 7.52 -15.22 14.61
CA LYS A 481 7.95 -15.56 15.99
C LYS A 481 8.67 -14.39 16.65
N ARG A 482 9.59 -13.74 15.93
CA ARG A 482 10.34 -12.58 16.43
C ARG A 482 9.40 -11.43 16.79
N TYR A 483 8.46 -11.10 15.91
CA TYR A 483 7.48 -10.05 16.17
C TYR A 483 6.62 -10.35 17.41
N LEU A 484 6.06 -11.57 17.50
CA LEU A 484 5.25 -11.98 18.65
C LEU A 484 6.03 -11.93 19.97
N ASN A 485 7.32 -12.28 19.95
CA ASN A 485 8.18 -12.17 21.13
C ASN A 485 8.41 -10.71 21.55
N ILE A 486 8.54 -9.78 20.60
CA ILE A 486 8.75 -8.35 20.89
C ILE A 486 7.50 -7.70 21.48
N ILE A 487 6.34 -7.94 20.90
CA ILE A 487 5.07 -7.35 21.39
C ILE A 487 4.61 -8.02 22.69
N GLY A 488 5.02 -9.27 22.90
CA GLY A 488 4.64 -10.10 24.03
C GLY A 488 3.54 -11.07 23.63
N ALA A 489 3.88 -12.36 23.57
CA ALA A 489 2.95 -13.43 23.21
C ALA A 489 1.74 -13.56 24.15
N GLY A 490 1.69 -12.84 25.27
CA GLY A 490 0.60 -12.87 26.24
C GLY A 490 -0.51 -11.83 26.03
N THR A 491 -0.33 -10.79 25.20
CA THR A 491 -1.34 -9.70 25.05
C THR A 491 -2.15 -9.84 23.76
N LEU A 492 -1.48 -10.13 22.65
CA LEU A 492 -2.09 -10.28 21.33
C LEU A 492 -3.14 -11.41 21.26
N PRO A 493 -2.90 -12.62 21.80
CA PRO A 493 -3.88 -13.69 21.71
C PRO A 493 -5.19 -13.33 22.40
N TYR A 494 -5.13 -12.74 23.59
CA TYR A 494 -6.34 -12.35 24.34
C TYR A 494 -7.03 -11.15 23.69
N ALA A 495 -6.28 -10.21 23.11
CA ALA A 495 -6.88 -9.13 22.31
C ALA A 495 -7.63 -9.71 21.09
N SER A 496 -7.09 -10.74 20.44
CA SER A 496 -7.70 -11.40 19.26
C SER A 496 -8.93 -12.25 19.57
N LEU A 497 -9.28 -12.45 20.85
CA LEU A 497 -10.58 -13.01 21.21
C LEU A 497 -11.74 -12.03 20.95
N GLY A 498 -11.45 -10.75 20.72
CA GLY A 498 -12.40 -9.78 20.15
C GLY A 498 -13.70 -9.59 20.95
N ASN A 499 -14.77 -9.18 20.25
CA ASN A 499 -16.14 -8.99 20.76
C ASN A 499 -16.81 -10.30 21.22
N SER A 500 -16.10 -11.42 21.21
CA SER A 500 -16.60 -12.66 21.77
C SER A 500 -16.66 -12.55 23.29
N TRP A 501 -17.80 -12.94 23.87
CA TRP A 501 -17.96 -13.11 25.32
C TRP A 501 -16.85 -14.00 25.92
N THR A 502 -16.19 -14.81 25.10
CA THR A 502 -15.06 -15.69 25.42
C THR A 502 -13.85 -14.95 26.00
N ARG A 503 -13.67 -13.65 25.72
CA ARG A 503 -12.61 -12.85 26.35
C ARG A 503 -12.74 -12.76 27.88
N PHE A 504 -13.96 -12.90 28.39
CA PHE A 504 -14.27 -12.82 29.82
C PHE A 504 -14.30 -14.20 30.48
N VAL A 505 -14.14 -15.27 29.69
CA VAL A 505 -14.18 -16.64 30.19
C VAL A 505 -12.79 -17.04 30.66
N PRO A 506 -12.63 -17.52 31.91
CA PRO A 506 -11.35 -18.04 32.39
C PRO A 506 -10.82 -19.16 31.50
N ASP A 507 -9.50 -19.23 31.32
CA ASP A 507 -8.86 -20.13 30.36
C ASP A 507 -9.27 -21.61 30.50
N GLY A 508 -9.39 -22.11 31.73
CA GLY A 508 -9.83 -23.49 31.97
C GLY A 508 -11.26 -23.76 31.47
N VAL A 509 -12.17 -22.79 31.63
CA VAL A 509 -13.56 -22.90 31.17
C VAL A 509 -13.62 -22.76 29.65
N ARG A 510 -12.85 -21.83 29.08
CA ARG A 510 -12.77 -21.63 27.64
C ARG A 510 -12.24 -22.86 26.91
N SER A 511 -11.21 -23.52 27.44
CA SER A 511 -10.67 -24.76 26.87
C SER A 511 -11.71 -25.88 26.85
N VAL A 512 -12.52 -26.02 27.90
CA VAL A 512 -13.61 -27.01 27.97
C VAL A 512 -14.73 -26.68 26.98
N ILE A 513 -15.13 -25.40 26.89
CA ILE A 513 -16.15 -24.96 25.92
C ILE A 513 -15.65 -25.21 24.49
N ALA A 514 -14.39 -24.86 24.19
CA ALA A 514 -13.80 -25.07 22.87
C ALA A 514 -13.81 -26.54 22.44
N LYS A 515 -13.61 -27.47 23.38
CA LYS A 515 -13.63 -28.92 23.12
C LYS A 515 -15.01 -29.52 22.94
N HIS A 516 -15.99 -29.01 23.69
CA HIS A 516 -17.25 -29.72 23.90
C HIS A 516 -18.49 -28.97 23.41
N ALA A 517 -18.41 -27.64 23.22
CA ALA A 517 -19.53 -26.86 22.72
C ALA A 517 -19.60 -26.97 21.19
N PRO A 518 -20.72 -27.43 20.63
CA PRO A 518 -20.90 -27.46 19.18
C PRO A 518 -20.85 -26.04 18.62
N PHE A 519 -20.21 -25.87 17.46
CA PHE A 519 -20.05 -24.59 16.74
C PHE A 519 -19.18 -23.54 17.45
N PHE A 520 -18.45 -23.89 18.51
CA PHE A 520 -17.44 -22.99 19.05
C PHE A 520 -16.29 -22.83 18.05
N PRO A 521 -15.80 -21.61 17.81
CA PRO A 521 -14.74 -21.40 16.82
C PRO A 521 -13.44 -22.07 17.27
N ASN A 522 -12.77 -22.78 16.35
CA ASN A 522 -11.48 -23.42 16.63
C ASN A 522 -10.33 -22.41 16.72
N LEU A 523 -10.45 -21.27 16.03
CA LEU A 523 -9.43 -20.22 15.93
C LEU A 523 -10.01 -18.85 16.31
N THR A 524 -9.20 -18.00 16.93
CA THR A 524 -9.53 -16.59 17.26
C THR A 524 -9.77 -15.74 16.01
N ASP A 525 -10.12 -14.46 16.16
CA ASP A 525 -10.13 -13.53 15.02
C ASP A 525 -8.70 -13.37 14.46
N PRO A 526 -8.56 -13.08 13.15
CA PRO A 526 -7.25 -12.89 12.52
C PRO A 526 -6.54 -11.65 13.07
N VAL A 527 -5.23 -11.79 13.22
CA VAL A 527 -4.31 -10.71 13.60
C VAL A 527 -3.34 -10.50 12.45
N PHE A 528 -3.38 -9.30 11.88
CA PHE A 528 -2.44 -8.90 10.84
C PHE A 528 -1.18 -8.35 11.51
N ILE A 529 -0.04 -8.96 11.17
CA ILE A 529 1.24 -8.71 11.79
C ILE A 529 2.16 -7.99 10.79
N PRO A 530 2.68 -6.79 11.14
CA PRO A 530 3.51 -5.97 10.26
C PRO A 530 4.95 -6.52 10.15
N THR A 531 5.11 -7.71 9.60
CA THR A 531 6.40 -8.40 9.49
C THR A 531 7.36 -7.70 8.53
N ASN A 532 6.87 -7.12 7.43
CA ASN A 532 7.73 -6.31 6.55
C ASN A 532 8.14 -4.97 7.18
N ALA A 533 7.32 -4.38 8.05
CA ALA A 533 7.75 -3.23 8.85
C ALA A 533 8.89 -3.61 9.81
N LEU A 534 8.81 -4.77 10.46
CA LEU A 534 9.91 -5.30 11.27
C LEU A 534 11.18 -5.50 10.42
N ARG A 535 11.08 -6.08 9.22
CA ARG A 535 12.23 -6.21 8.29
C ARG A 535 12.82 -4.85 7.93
N LEU A 536 11.98 -3.86 7.63
CA LEU A 536 12.43 -2.51 7.32
C LEU A 536 13.22 -1.91 8.49
N ILE A 537 12.71 -2.00 9.72
CA ILE A 537 13.40 -1.48 10.92
C ILE A 537 14.74 -2.21 11.14
N GLU A 538 14.81 -3.52 10.91
CA GLU A 538 16.06 -4.28 10.97
C GLU A 538 17.07 -3.83 9.90
N LYS A 539 16.58 -3.53 8.69
CA LYS A 539 17.40 -2.94 7.61
C LYS A 539 17.90 -1.56 7.99
N LEU A 540 17.06 -0.71 8.56
CA LEU A 540 17.45 0.62 9.05
C LEU A 540 18.49 0.52 10.17
N LYS A 541 18.36 -0.44 11.11
CA LYS A 541 19.39 -0.70 12.13
C LYS A 541 20.75 -1.06 11.51
N THR A 542 20.72 -1.95 10.51
CA THR A 542 21.94 -2.54 9.93
C THR A 542 22.65 -1.58 8.99
N HIS A 543 21.89 -0.88 8.14
CA HIS A 543 22.43 -0.06 7.06
C HIS A 543 22.45 1.43 7.36
N PHE A 544 21.63 1.90 8.30
CA PHE A 544 21.56 3.31 8.68
C PHE A 544 21.63 3.45 10.21
N PRO A 545 22.68 2.98 10.90
CA PRO A 545 22.73 2.93 12.36
C PRO A 545 22.45 4.27 13.05
N SER A 546 22.82 5.39 12.41
CA SER A 546 22.62 6.76 12.90
C SER A 546 21.35 7.45 12.39
N HIS A 547 20.41 6.71 11.78
CA HIS A 547 19.21 7.31 11.19
C HIS A 547 18.26 7.93 12.22
N ARG A 548 17.55 8.96 11.78
CA ARG A 548 16.37 9.52 12.43
C ARG A 548 15.17 9.36 11.50
N ILE A 549 14.21 8.55 11.89
CA ILE A 549 13.02 8.30 11.08
C ILE A 549 11.99 9.41 11.27
N ILE A 550 11.39 9.83 10.16
CA ILE A 550 10.25 10.74 10.07
C ILE A 550 9.20 10.00 9.26
N MET A 551 8.15 9.54 9.92
CA MET A 551 7.13 8.72 9.30
C MET A 551 5.75 9.33 9.58
N SER A 552 4.84 9.23 8.61
CA SER A 552 3.42 9.52 8.80
C SER A 552 2.59 8.44 8.14
N ASP A 553 1.55 7.99 8.83
CA ASP A 553 0.67 6.93 8.33
C ASP A 553 -0.69 6.94 9.03
N PHE A 554 -1.67 6.23 8.46
CA PHE A 554 -3.00 6.08 9.05
C PHE A 554 -2.94 5.23 10.32
N ASP A 555 -3.53 5.70 11.42
CA ASP A 555 -3.66 4.95 12.67
C ASP A 555 -4.91 4.05 12.67
N SER A 556 -5.88 4.37 11.83
CA SER A 556 -7.17 3.72 11.74
C SER A 556 -7.76 3.87 10.33
N LEU A 557 -8.41 2.81 9.86
CA LEU A 557 -9.04 2.77 8.55
C LEU A 557 -10.52 2.36 8.65
N PRO A 558 -11.44 3.11 8.01
CA PRO A 558 -12.83 2.68 7.87
C PRO A 558 -12.90 1.46 6.94
N ASP A 559 -13.95 0.64 7.08
CA ASP A 559 -14.22 -0.49 6.17
C ASP A 559 -13.08 -1.52 6.04
N SER A 560 -12.26 -1.66 7.07
CA SER A 560 -11.22 -2.70 7.15
C SER A 560 -11.83 -4.11 7.25
N LEU A 561 -11.04 -5.11 6.85
CA LEU A 561 -11.40 -6.51 7.04
C LEU A 561 -11.62 -6.83 8.54
N ALA A 562 -12.31 -7.92 8.83
CA ALA A 562 -12.42 -8.39 10.20
C ALA A 562 -11.02 -8.78 10.74
N GLY A 563 -10.69 -8.33 11.95
CA GLY A 563 -9.45 -8.69 12.64
C GLY A 563 -8.73 -7.51 13.28
N ILE A 564 -7.57 -7.79 13.89
CA ILE A 564 -6.70 -6.77 14.49
C ILE A 564 -5.69 -6.30 13.47
N ASN A 565 -5.51 -4.98 13.35
CA ASN A 565 -4.68 -4.29 12.35
C ASN A 565 -5.02 -4.70 10.90
N ALA A 566 -6.27 -5.05 10.66
CA ALA A 566 -6.70 -5.58 9.39
C ALA A 566 -6.65 -4.53 8.27
N PRO A 567 -6.32 -4.91 7.03
CA PRO A 567 -6.20 -3.98 5.92
C PRO A 567 -7.58 -3.52 5.45
N VAL A 568 -7.58 -2.41 4.72
CA VAL A 568 -8.62 -2.14 3.73
C VAL A 568 -8.16 -2.77 2.42
N VAL A 569 -9.05 -3.54 1.80
CA VAL A 569 -8.83 -4.09 0.47
C VAL A 569 -9.89 -3.50 -0.43
N GLN A 570 -9.47 -2.77 -1.46
CA GLN A 570 -10.42 -2.00 -2.27
C GLN A 570 -10.00 -1.92 -3.73
N THR A 571 -10.99 -1.71 -4.59
CA THR A 571 -10.77 -1.40 -6.00
C THR A 571 -11.69 -0.26 -6.43
N ARG A 572 -11.21 0.60 -7.33
CA ARG A 572 -12.06 1.65 -7.89
C ARG A 572 -12.86 1.13 -9.07
N TYR A 573 -14.17 1.35 -9.03
CA TYR A 573 -15.07 1.03 -10.14
C TYR A 573 -16.00 2.21 -10.41
N LYS A 574 -15.95 2.73 -11.65
CA LYS A 574 -16.74 3.89 -12.10
C LYS A 574 -16.62 5.12 -11.17
N GLY A 575 -15.41 5.44 -10.72
CA GLY A 575 -15.16 6.59 -9.86
C GLY A 575 -15.40 6.36 -8.36
N ALA A 576 -16.02 5.23 -7.98
CA ALA A 576 -16.26 4.88 -6.57
C ALA A 576 -15.24 3.84 -6.08
N MET A 577 -14.73 4.03 -4.86
CA MET A 577 -13.95 3.00 -4.17
C MET A 577 -14.90 1.93 -3.63
N ILE A 578 -14.64 0.68 -3.98
CA ILE A 578 -15.44 -0.47 -3.54
C ILE A 578 -14.55 -1.33 -2.65
N PRO A 579 -14.78 -1.35 -1.32
CA PRO A 579 -14.10 -2.27 -0.43
C PRO A 579 -14.61 -3.70 -0.66
N VAL A 580 -13.74 -4.68 -0.43
CA VAL A 580 -14.06 -6.10 -0.46
C VAL A 580 -13.77 -6.75 0.88
N THR A 581 -14.35 -7.94 1.11
CA THR A 581 -14.34 -8.62 2.41
C THR A 581 -13.20 -9.63 2.58
N THR A 582 -12.24 -9.65 1.67
CA THR A 582 -11.09 -10.57 1.72
C THR A 582 -9.87 -9.94 1.09
N TYR A 583 -8.68 -10.35 1.53
CA TYR A 583 -7.43 -10.05 0.84
C TYR A 583 -7.09 -11.09 -0.23
N LEU A 584 -7.82 -12.22 -0.30
CA LEU A 584 -7.68 -13.25 -1.33
C LEU A 584 -8.28 -12.77 -2.66
N VAL A 585 -7.59 -11.81 -3.27
CA VAL A 585 -8.05 -11.09 -4.46
C VAL A 585 -7.14 -11.36 -5.64
N LEU A 586 -7.68 -11.18 -6.85
CA LEU A 586 -6.89 -11.33 -8.06
C LEU A 586 -5.72 -10.34 -8.06
N GLN A 587 -4.49 -10.87 -8.16
CA GLN A 587 -3.27 -10.09 -8.03
C GLN A 587 -3.23 -8.94 -9.06
N GLY A 588 -2.94 -7.74 -8.57
CA GLY A 588 -2.81 -6.54 -9.38
C GLY A 588 -4.04 -5.67 -9.57
N PHE A 589 -5.17 -6.02 -8.97
CA PHE A 589 -6.44 -5.31 -9.20
C PHE A 589 -6.95 -4.50 -8.01
N PHE A 590 -6.43 -4.82 -6.84
CA PHE A 590 -6.90 -4.28 -5.58
C PHE A 590 -5.74 -3.61 -4.88
N ASP A 591 -6.05 -2.46 -4.33
CA ASP A 591 -5.22 -1.81 -3.32
C ASP A 591 -5.36 -2.55 -2.00
N ILE A 592 -4.27 -2.70 -1.28
CA ILE A 592 -4.22 -3.36 0.03
C ILE A 592 -3.30 -2.53 0.92
N PHE A 593 -3.88 -1.88 1.91
CA PHE A 593 -3.13 -1.04 2.84
C PHE A 593 -3.66 -1.20 4.27
N PHE A 594 -2.76 -1.02 5.24
CA PHE A 594 -2.96 -1.40 6.63
C PHE A 594 -2.96 -0.17 7.55
N PRO A 595 -3.76 -0.17 8.64
CA PRO A 595 -3.58 0.81 9.69
C PRO A 595 -2.28 0.53 10.45
N THR A 596 -1.50 1.57 10.71
CA THR A 596 -0.28 1.48 11.52
C THR A 596 -0.62 1.52 13.01
N ASN A 597 -0.28 0.45 13.73
CA ASN A 597 -0.32 0.44 15.18
C ASN A 597 0.95 1.11 15.76
N PHE A 598 0.90 2.43 15.99
CA PHE A 598 2.03 3.23 16.44
C PHE A 598 2.62 2.78 17.80
N GLU A 599 1.80 2.20 18.69
CA GLU A 599 2.28 1.67 19.96
C GLU A 599 3.11 0.38 19.76
N HIS A 600 2.65 -0.53 18.91
CA HIS A 600 3.42 -1.71 18.52
C HIS A 600 4.67 -1.34 17.73
N LEU A 601 4.57 -0.35 16.85
CA LEU A 601 5.70 0.18 16.10
C LEU A 601 6.77 0.75 17.04
N LYS A 602 6.37 1.57 18.03
CA LYS A 602 7.28 2.12 19.04
C LYS A 602 8.00 1.03 19.82
N LYS A 603 7.28 0.00 20.29
CA LYS A 603 7.86 -1.16 20.99
C LYS A 603 8.84 -1.90 20.09
N THR A 604 8.45 -2.16 18.85
CA THR A 604 9.28 -2.87 17.87
C THR A 604 10.55 -2.11 17.54
N TYR A 605 10.42 -0.82 17.26
CA TYR A 605 11.54 0.06 16.95
C TYR A 605 12.54 0.14 18.12
N LYS A 606 12.05 0.34 19.36
CA LYS A 606 12.92 0.30 20.56
C LYS A 606 13.60 -1.05 20.73
N ALA A 607 12.85 -2.15 20.63
CA ALA A 607 13.38 -3.49 20.84
C ALA A 607 14.49 -3.81 19.82
N VAL A 608 14.25 -3.58 18.53
CA VAL A 608 15.23 -3.85 17.47
C VAL A 608 16.48 -3.02 17.65
N LEU A 609 16.36 -1.70 17.87
CA LEU A 609 17.53 -0.83 18.00
C LEU A 609 18.33 -1.08 19.30
N ASN A 610 17.66 -1.47 20.39
CA ASN A 610 18.31 -1.76 21.68
C ASN A 610 18.83 -3.20 21.79
N ASP A 611 18.56 -4.08 20.82
CA ASP A 611 18.97 -5.50 20.77
C ASP A 611 20.50 -5.70 20.62
N SER A 612 21.30 -4.78 21.17
CA SER A 612 22.77 -4.71 21.02
C SER A 612 23.51 -4.95 22.35
N ALA A 613 22.83 -5.47 23.39
CA ALA A 613 23.42 -5.76 24.70
C ALA A 613 23.55 -7.27 25.04
N GLY A 614 23.24 -8.19 24.11
CA GLY A 614 23.20 -9.60 24.48
C GLY A 614 23.23 -10.59 23.33
N ARG A 615 24.31 -10.60 22.55
CA ARG A 615 24.76 -11.77 21.75
C ARG A 615 26.13 -11.49 21.12
N GLY A 616 27.17 -11.70 21.92
CA GLY A 616 28.56 -11.73 21.49
C GLY A 616 29.41 -12.46 22.53
N GLY A 617 29.69 -13.75 22.29
CA GLY A 617 30.83 -14.47 22.85
C GLY A 617 30.67 -15.10 24.24
N GLU A 618 30.16 -16.33 24.30
CA GLU A 618 30.85 -17.33 25.11
C GLU A 618 32.19 -17.61 24.41
N GLY A 619 33.30 -17.19 25.03
CA GLY A 619 34.65 -17.53 24.58
C GLY A 619 35.48 -16.33 24.11
N GLU A 620 35.90 -15.46 25.02
CA GLU A 620 37.22 -14.81 24.94
C GLU A 620 37.67 -14.38 26.36
N PHE A 621 38.14 -15.38 27.09
CA PHE A 621 38.91 -15.24 28.33
C PHE A 621 40.34 -14.85 27.92
N PHE A 622 40.80 -13.65 28.31
CA PHE A 622 42.08 -12.97 28.01
C PHE A 622 42.10 -11.96 26.85
N SER A 623 41.81 -10.69 27.15
CA SER A 623 42.61 -9.58 26.60
C SER A 623 42.76 -8.49 27.67
N SER A 624 43.95 -8.43 28.24
CA SER A 624 44.37 -7.51 29.28
C SER A 624 44.95 -6.23 28.68
N HIS A 625 44.10 -5.33 28.18
CA HIS A 625 44.46 -3.93 27.98
C HIS A 625 43.32 -3.02 28.43
N PHE A 626 43.21 -2.92 29.75
CA PHE A 626 42.37 -1.97 30.45
C PHE A 626 42.86 -0.54 30.14
N ASN A 627 42.10 0.21 29.34
CA ASN A 627 42.28 1.65 29.18
C ASN A 627 41.15 2.36 29.93
N PRO A 628 41.38 2.89 31.15
CA PRO A 628 40.30 3.37 32.03
C PRO A 628 39.76 4.77 31.67
N SER A 629 39.91 5.20 30.41
CA SER A 629 39.49 6.55 29.96
C SER A 629 38.31 6.57 28.98
N ALA A 630 37.77 5.42 28.57
CA ALA A 630 36.64 5.37 27.62
C ALA A 630 35.28 4.98 28.25
N SER A 631 35.20 4.90 29.59
CA SER A 631 34.01 4.41 30.31
C SER A 631 32.98 5.51 30.67
N ARG A 632 32.89 6.59 29.88
CA ARG A 632 31.85 7.63 30.06
C ARG A 632 31.04 8.02 28.82
N ALA A 633 31.15 7.29 27.71
CA ALA A 633 30.35 7.53 26.50
C ALA A 633 29.42 6.36 26.11
N GLY A 634 29.16 5.42 27.03
CA GLY A 634 28.25 4.27 26.83
C GLY A 634 26.86 4.46 27.43
N GLY A 635 26.38 5.71 27.57
CA GLY A 635 24.98 5.96 27.89
C GLY A 635 24.18 5.78 26.61
N GLY A 636 23.54 4.62 26.43
CA GLY A 636 22.57 4.42 25.35
C GLY A 636 21.54 5.55 25.42
N ARG A 637 21.66 6.53 24.51
CA ARG A 637 20.73 7.65 24.44
C ARG A 637 19.40 7.03 24.05
N GLU A 638 18.50 6.86 25.00
CA GLU A 638 17.16 6.37 24.71
C GLU A 638 16.58 7.29 23.65
N ARG A 639 16.42 6.80 22.40
CA ARG A 639 15.88 7.61 21.32
C ARG A 639 14.51 8.09 21.77
N ASN A 640 14.31 9.41 21.77
CA ASN A 640 13.09 10.00 22.26
C ASN A 640 12.02 9.88 21.16
N LEU A 641 11.41 8.70 21.08
CA LEU A 641 10.37 8.41 20.11
C LEU A 641 9.10 9.20 20.45
N LYS A 642 8.74 10.11 19.56
CA LYS A 642 7.56 10.97 19.67
C LYS A 642 6.50 10.48 18.69
N VAL A 643 5.26 10.39 19.17
CA VAL A 643 4.09 10.18 18.33
C VAL A 643 3.22 11.42 18.47
N TYR A 644 2.89 12.04 17.35
CA TYR A 644 2.02 13.22 17.29
C TYR A 644 0.80 12.89 16.42
N SER A 645 -0.35 13.48 16.74
CA SER A 645 -1.46 13.47 15.78
C SER A 645 -1.08 14.27 14.54
N HIS A 646 -1.76 14.02 13.41
CA HIS A 646 -1.54 14.77 12.18
C HIS A 646 -1.61 16.29 12.40
N ALA A 647 -2.69 16.75 13.04
CA ALA A 647 -2.92 18.16 13.33
C ALA A 647 -1.85 18.74 14.26
N GLU A 648 -1.47 18.04 15.34
CA GLU A 648 -0.49 18.56 16.30
C GLU A 648 0.89 18.80 15.66
N PHE A 649 1.30 17.95 14.73
CA PHE A 649 2.54 18.16 13.99
C PHE A 649 2.42 19.39 13.07
N LEU A 650 1.33 19.50 12.31
CA LEU A 650 1.17 20.55 11.32
C LEU A 650 0.91 21.92 11.95
N GLU A 651 0.23 22.01 13.09
CA GLU A 651 0.08 23.25 13.85
C GLU A 651 1.42 23.83 14.30
N ARG A 652 2.42 22.97 14.53
CA ARG A 652 3.77 23.40 14.97
C ARG A 652 4.66 23.84 13.82
N TYR A 653 4.55 23.20 12.66
CA TYR A 653 5.53 23.35 11.59
C TYR A 653 4.96 23.90 10.29
N ALA A 654 3.68 23.73 10.01
CA ALA A 654 3.04 24.21 8.79
C ALA A 654 2.60 25.67 8.88
N GLU A 655 2.49 26.31 7.72
CA GLU A 655 1.94 27.66 7.57
C GLU A 655 0.40 27.56 7.49
N THR A 656 -0.25 27.17 8.58
CA THR A 656 -1.69 26.84 8.61
C THR A 656 -2.60 27.97 8.09
N GLU A 657 -2.19 29.23 8.28
CA GLU A 657 -2.84 30.45 7.79
C GLU A 657 -2.98 30.51 6.26
N LYS A 658 -2.07 29.84 5.53
CA LYS A 658 -2.07 29.78 4.06
C LYS A 658 -3.01 28.71 3.49
N LEU A 659 -3.50 27.81 4.36
CA LEU A 659 -4.41 26.72 3.99
C LEU A 659 -5.79 26.86 4.66
N GLN A 660 -6.02 27.99 5.34
CA GLN A 660 -7.31 28.29 5.95
C GLN A 660 -8.30 28.77 4.89
N LEU A 661 -9.49 28.15 4.86
CA LEU A 661 -10.59 28.56 4.00
C LEU A 661 -11.28 29.82 4.55
N ARG A 662 -12.13 30.47 3.75
CA ARG A 662 -12.78 31.73 4.16
C ARG A 662 -13.74 31.59 5.34
N ASP A 663 -14.33 30.42 5.53
CA ASP A 663 -15.17 30.11 6.69
C ASP A 663 -14.36 29.80 7.96
N GLY A 664 -13.02 29.82 7.87
CA GLY A 664 -12.10 29.56 8.96
C GLY A 664 -11.72 28.09 9.12
N SER A 665 -12.34 27.17 8.37
CA SER A 665 -11.96 25.75 8.36
C SER A 665 -10.59 25.53 7.75
N ASN A 666 -9.93 24.42 8.10
CA ASN A 666 -8.59 24.10 7.60
C ASN A 666 -8.49 22.61 7.22
N PRO A 667 -8.69 22.26 5.94
CA PRO A 667 -8.60 20.89 5.44
C PRO A 667 -7.28 20.19 5.76
N LEU A 668 -6.18 20.94 5.87
CA LEU A 668 -4.86 20.42 6.23
C LEU A 668 -4.87 19.73 7.60
N LEU A 669 -5.68 20.26 8.54
CA LEU A 669 -5.75 19.75 9.91
C LEU A 669 -6.87 18.73 10.09
N SER A 670 -7.98 18.86 9.34
CA SER A 670 -9.19 18.06 9.54
C SER A 670 -9.22 16.74 8.74
N TRP A 671 -8.72 16.71 7.50
CA TRP A 671 -8.98 15.58 6.59
C TRP A 671 -8.21 14.31 6.89
N TYR A 672 -7.00 14.42 7.43
CA TYR A 672 -6.16 13.27 7.80
C TYR A 672 -6.09 13.13 9.33
N ALA A 673 -7.21 13.37 10.00
CA ALA A 673 -7.30 13.25 11.47
C ALA A 673 -7.02 11.83 11.97
N ASN A 674 -7.20 10.81 11.12
CA ASN A 674 -6.84 9.41 11.34
C ASN A 674 -5.39 9.08 10.93
N ALA A 675 -4.53 10.09 10.73
CA ALA A 675 -3.11 9.89 10.53
C ALA A 675 -2.31 10.36 11.75
N SER A 676 -1.15 9.75 11.94
CA SER A 676 -0.22 10.11 13.02
C SER A 676 1.22 10.14 12.52
N TRP A 677 2.03 10.95 13.18
CA TRP A 677 3.45 11.10 12.91
C TRP A 677 4.26 10.30 13.92
N PHE A 678 5.30 9.61 13.43
CA PHE A 678 6.29 8.89 14.24
C PHE A 678 7.68 9.47 13.97
N LEU A 679 8.29 10.05 15.01
CA LEU A 679 9.56 10.77 14.93
C LEU A 679 10.57 10.19 15.93
N SER A 680 11.84 10.02 15.53
CA SER A 680 12.90 9.44 16.39
C SER A 680 14.07 10.35 16.75
#